data_AF-A0A1H9GN37-F1
#
_entry.id   AF-A0A1H9GN37-F1
#
_cell.length_a   1.000
_cell.length_b   1.000
_cell.length_c   1.000
_cell.angle_alpha   90.00
_cell.angle_beta   90.00
_cell.angle_gamma   90.00
#
_symmetry.space_group_name_H-M   'P 1'
#
loop_
_entity.id
_entity.type
_entity.pdbx_description
1 polymer ?
#
loop_
_entity_poly.entity_id
_entity_poly.type
_entity_poly.pdbx_seq_one_letter_code
_entity_poly.pdbx_strand_id
1 'polypeptide(L)'
;GATAYTLTDAELNLDDLSEDELAIVTGATNAADYGVDQDEPTDAPTDEPTDAPTDEPTEDPGEEPGDYTLEEALAIVADEDQELPEVYSIDPEVSLEATASVAEAQATRDAVVAILAGAENTEALDIDVLFVWNIEDTAANILDATDELVVTGANALSITDDAVTVDQANSLSALENFDGEYALADTFAHLWAVAEESVVTDAQSYTLTDPAGSLGTLNPEQVAFVEGATNGADYGWGVKGETFTLTAGADVIEGTENDDTIIGKTSAVSSERTLNPADQIDGGEGNDTLKVAMDASFTGFSGDGYLKNVETVELTNEGSTLRTFSATKAEGVETYVLNAAKGAISLSNLAEAGITVNVNDQASGNATIGFTTDAVKGAEDALTLGVSNVGKVKATETGNNTYVTVAASGIEHLTVDAAGDNFVNLAGAASKTLAVKGDGKVDISAVATGVTSFDGSENTGGITANLTAVTGGVLANVKGGEGSDTLSVGIGGITGNASFTTGGSGNTLKLSGTGTIAPAAVSGFETIDVAAGVGGVILSGANVSDLSKVVVSESKGDVTLSGLPNADLTVELDGADNNSNKTVTYTNAGSVTFNTTAAAADVTAKTATAMDTRLIATNVNDVTINQGAYTNYNGIVTVGNADTVSFNSASGKNAATPAAEQTNFGGTISAAKATSLEVNAAGKLTGATFDMAKVTSANITADADSTVNLNTPELQFLNLATKGTFDFAAGPSHLSGLETLIVSAAKAVDLDTNLNTKMTGISSIELSGAGNDAKVTLGALGTTDNDKNITLTASGLKAGLETGTITTAASRTITVDAAGVTGGVKLGVASVNDAIADGTVTMTFGANNGTLDIAGATAKNVNIDASAVIASGLTGASFGNTTTVTAETATVKGANLGDNSVTFVANGTEHTLNYTGGIKNDAVVITSTAAETSKIKGTIALGDTGTDTLIVGGLTNTAGVATKVDLSELVMTGATTDKLITINAGAATALSEIRLSQYDDTVNLRAAQNASDKIFFNDAGKTGLNTINGFVGGSASADILNFNAFITPASASVLGDASNPGAAIANNTVYRIDANTAITNKDFGGANFGELFVGSGSGFLSTAGAAANAKAVLLVRGTDRTEVYYVTNNGDTTITADEVTLVGIVNTNTLLVHQNIDGVTS
;
A
#
# COMPACT_ATOMS: atom_id res chain seq x y z
N GLY A 1 9.66 -29.94 -13.98
CA GLY A 1 9.18 -28.54 -13.96
C GLY A 1 10.00 -27.66 -13.05
N ALA A 2 10.33 -28.10 -11.83
CA ALA A 2 11.49 -27.57 -11.11
C ALA A 2 12.76 -28.35 -11.53
N THR A 3 13.90 -27.68 -11.67
CA THR A 3 15.18 -28.26 -12.11
C THR A 3 16.05 -28.80 -10.96
N ALA A 4 15.58 -28.73 -9.71
CA ALA A 4 16.14 -29.44 -8.56
C ALA A 4 15.10 -29.59 -7.44
N TYR A 5 15.04 -30.76 -6.79
CA TYR A 5 14.16 -31.04 -5.65
C TYR A 5 14.81 -32.02 -4.67
N THR A 6 14.41 -31.98 -3.39
CA THR A 6 14.93 -32.78 -2.27
C THR A 6 13.81 -33.62 -1.65
N LEU A 7 14.09 -34.89 -1.33
CA LEU A 7 13.13 -35.79 -0.69
C LEU A 7 13.20 -35.65 0.83
N THR A 8 12.04 -35.62 1.50
CA THR A 8 11.92 -35.34 2.94
C THR A 8 11.48 -36.53 3.79
N ASP A 9 11.24 -37.69 3.17
CA ASP A 9 10.76 -38.88 3.89
C ASP A 9 11.95 -39.74 4.33
N ALA A 10 12.12 -39.98 5.64
CA ALA A 10 13.38 -40.49 6.19
C ALA A 10 13.50 -42.02 6.18
N GLU A 11 12.44 -42.75 5.82
CA GLU A 11 12.40 -44.23 5.86
C GLU A 11 11.90 -44.82 4.52
N LEU A 12 12.35 -44.27 3.39
CA LEU A 12 12.00 -44.76 2.06
C LEU A 12 12.73 -46.08 1.75
N ASN A 13 12.02 -47.15 1.37
CA ASN A 13 12.59 -48.44 0.97
C ASN A 13 12.62 -48.58 -0.56
N LEU A 14 13.79 -48.76 -1.15
CA LEU A 14 14.01 -48.66 -2.60
C LEU A 14 13.44 -49.85 -3.41
N ASP A 15 13.34 -51.03 -2.80
CA ASP A 15 12.96 -52.28 -3.49
C ASP A 15 11.47 -52.37 -3.87
N ASP A 16 10.62 -51.52 -3.28
CA ASP A 16 9.17 -51.50 -3.54
C ASP A 16 8.75 -50.44 -4.58
N LEU A 17 9.70 -49.70 -5.16
CA LEU A 17 9.45 -48.63 -6.13
C LEU A 17 9.37 -49.16 -7.57
N SER A 18 8.53 -48.53 -8.40
CA SER A 18 8.51 -48.79 -9.85
C SER A 18 9.66 -48.06 -10.56
N GLU A 19 10.05 -48.51 -11.77
CA GLU A 19 11.18 -47.92 -12.53
C GLU A 19 11.07 -46.40 -12.75
N ASP A 20 9.88 -45.89 -13.04
CA ASP A 20 9.64 -44.45 -13.23
C ASP A 20 9.75 -43.66 -11.90
N GLU A 21 9.40 -44.29 -10.77
CA GLU A 21 9.52 -43.69 -9.43
C GLU A 21 10.97 -43.71 -8.92
N LEU A 22 11.73 -44.75 -9.25
CA LEU A 22 13.16 -44.87 -8.95
C LEU A 22 14.00 -43.83 -9.72
N ALA A 23 13.59 -43.49 -10.96
CA ALA A 23 14.18 -42.40 -11.75
C ALA A 23 13.94 -41.00 -11.13
N ILE A 24 12.81 -40.81 -10.44
CA ILE A 24 12.51 -39.57 -9.71
C ILE A 24 13.35 -39.49 -8.42
N VAL A 25 13.60 -40.62 -7.74
CA VAL A 25 14.43 -40.66 -6.52
C VAL A 25 15.92 -40.43 -6.82
N THR A 26 16.44 -40.96 -7.94
CA THR A 26 17.83 -40.77 -8.39
C THR A 26 18.12 -39.36 -8.92
N GLY A 27 17.11 -38.62 -9.38
CA GLY A 27 17.23 -37.21 -9.79
C GLY A 27 17.17 -36.18 -8.65
N ALA A 28 16.91 -36.61 -7.40
CA ALA A 28 16.84 -35.71 -6.24
C ALA A 28 18.25 -35.34 -5.74
N THR A 29 18.44 -34.11 -5.27
CA THR A 29 19.78 -33.62 -4.87
C THR A 29 20.34 -34.27 -3.59
N ASN A 30 19.55 -35.06 -2.88
CA ASN A 30 19.96 -35.87 -1.73
C ASN A 30 19.83 -37.39 -1.94
N ALA A 31 19.85 -37.88 -3.19
CA ALA A 31 19.67 -39.31 -3.51
C ALA A 31 20.68 -40.25 -2.82
N ALA A 32 21.91 -39.79 -2.57
CA ALA A 32 22.95 -40.57 -1.91
C ALA A 32 22.62 -40.95 -0.44
N ASP A 33 21.73 -40.20 0.23
CA ASP A 33 21.32 -40.51 1.60
C ASP A 33 20.41 -41.75 1.70
N TYR A 34 19.94 -42.28 0.56
CA TYR A 34 19.03 -43.43 0.48
C TYR A 34 19.67 -44.72 -0.04
N GLY A 35 20.96 -44.74 -0.39
CA GLY A 35 21.73 -45.98 -0.60
C GLY A 35 21.64 -46.64 -1.98
N VAL A 36 21.43 -45.90 -3.06
CA VAL A 36 21.45 -46.42 -4.45
C VAL A 36 22.90 -46.40 -4.98
N ASP A 37 23.47 -47.58 -5.30
CA ASP A 37 24.80 -47.77 -5.90
C ASP A 37 24.65 -48.35 -7.32
N GLN A 38 25.45 -47.90 -8.28
CA GLN A 38 25.06 -47.84 -9.70
C GLN A 38 25.70 -48.85 -10.66
N ASP A 39 26.28 -49.97 -10.20
CA ASP A 39 26.86 -50.98 -11.11
C ASP A 39 26.68 -52.43 -10.62
N GLU A 40 26.22 -53.32 -11.52
CA GLU A 40 26.54 -54.78 -11.69
C GLU A 40 25.52 -55.44 -12.65
N PRO A 41 25.93 -56.23 -13.68
CA PRO A 41 25.02 -57.06 -14.48
C PRO A 41 25.23 -58.58 -14.33
N THR A 42 24.23 -59.36 -14.79
CA THR A 42 24.08 -60.82 -14.61
C THR A 42 24.25 -61.64 -15.90
N ASP A 43 24.70 -62.89 -15.70
CA ASP A 43 24.87 -64.08 -16.55
C ASP A 43 24.13 -64.24 -17.90
N ALA A 44 24.79 -64.97 -18.82
CA ALA A 44 24.16 -65.72 -19.92
C ALA A 44 24.78 -67.14 -20.07
N PRO A 45 24.04 -68.16 -20.58
CA PRO A 45 24.58 -69.52 -20.74
C PRO A 45 24.63 -70.09 -22.19
N THR A 46 25.43 -71.16 -22.32
CA THR A 46 25.25 -72.44 -23.07
C THR A 46 25.59 -72.65 -24.57
N ASP A 47 26.52 -73.63 -24.75
CA ASP A 47 26.45 -74.91 -25.53
C ASP A 47 26.68 -75.03 -27.06
N GLU A 48 27.81 -75.69 -27.42
CA GLU A 48 27.98 -77.00 -28.15
C GLU A 48 27.36 -77.22 -29.57
N PRO A 49 27.70 -78.28 -30.37
CA PRO A 49 28.92 -79.12 -30.50
C PRO A 49 29.28 -79.63 -31.95
N THR A 50 30.20 -80.62 -31.99
CA THR A 50 30.22 -81.91 -32.77
C THR A 50 31.16 -82.13 -33.99
N ASP A 51 32.08 -83.11 -33.82
CA ASP A 51 32.15 -84.47 -34.45
C ASP A 51 33.52 -84.94 -35.03
N ALA A 52 33.84 -86.22 -34.72
CA ALA A 52 35.10 -86.99 -34.83
C ALA A 52 35.23 -87.81 -36.17
N PRO A 53 35.93 -88.98 -36.31
CA PRO A 53 37.11 -89.64 -35.65
C PRO A 53 38.11 -90.36 -36.63
N THR A 54 39.17 -91.06 -36.16
CA THR A 54 39.48 -92.52 -36.44
C THR A 54 40.83 -93.10 -35.86
N ASP A 55 40.71 -94.19 -35.06
CA ASP A 55 41.42 -95.51 -34.86
C ASP A 55 42.95 -95.76 -34.60
N GLU A 56 43.26 -96.24 -33.36
CA GLU A 56 43.94 -97.49 -32.83
C GLU A 56 45.32 -98.06 -33.33
N PRO A 57 46.09 -99.00 -32.63
CA PRO A 57 45.76 -99.99 -31.52
C PRO A 57 46.85 -100.44 -30.42
N THR A 58 46.39 -101.08 -29.30
CA THR A 58 46.84 -102.26 -28.41
C THR A 58 48.17 -102.51 -27.57
N GLU A 59 47.96 -102.90 -26.26
CA GLU A 59 48.47 -104.03 -25.32
C GLU A 59 49.69 -103.97 -24.27
N ASP A 60 49.38 -103.98 -22.92
CA ASP A 60 49.81 -104.71 -21.63
C ASP A 60 51.31 -105.02 -21.13
N PRO A 61 51.63 -105.41 -19.84
CA PRO A 61 51.80 -104.72 -18.51
C PRO A 61 53.12 -104.99 -17.65
N GLY A 62 53.30 -104.31 -16.47
CA GLY A 62 54.12 -104.75 -15.28
C GLY A 62 54.69 -103.64 -14.31
N GLU A 63 54.48 -103.76 -12.97
CA GLU A 63 54.78 -102.80 -11.85
C GLU A 63 56.26 -102.58 -11.41
N GLU A 64 56.60 -101.34 -10.99
CA GLU A 64 57.75 -100.89 -10.16
C GLU A 64 57.32 -99.67 -9.28
N PRO A 65 58.04 -99.27 -8.19
CA PRO A 65 57.71 -98.06 -7.43
C PRO A 65 57.64 -96.91 -8.43
N GLY A 66 56.48 -96.23 -8.48
CA GLY A 66 56.25 -95.22 -9.50
C GLY A 66 57.26 -94.11 -9.32
N ASP A 67 58.31 -94.15 -10.13
CA ASP A 67 59.04 -92.96 -10.49
C ASP A 67 58.04 -92.17 -11.32
N TYR A 68 57.42 -91.16 -10.69
CA TYR A 68 56.48 -90.30 -11.35
C TYR A 68 57.25 -89.11 -11.90
N THR A 69 56.88 -88.68 -13.09
CA THR A 69 57.14 -87.30 -13.47
C THR A 69 56.27 -86.37 -12.62
N LEU A 70 56.65 -85.09 -12.51
CA LEU A 70 55.84 -84.13 -11.77
C LEU A 70 54.42 -84.00 -12.34
N GLU A 71 54.26 -84.16 -13.65
CA GLU A 71 52.97 -84.17 -14.36
C GLU A 71 52.07 -85.33 -13.93
N GLU A 72 52.60 -86.56 -13.92
CA GLU A 72 51.84 -87.75 -13.50
C GLU A 72 51.42 -87.63 -12.02
N ALA A 73 52.29 -87.06 -11.19
CA ALA A 73 51.99 -86.84 -9.79
C ALA A 73 50.89 -85.78 -9.59
N LEU A 74 50.93 -84.71 -10.38
CA LEU A 74 49.91 -83.67 -10.35
C LEU A 74 48.56 -84.20 -10.83
N ALA A 75 48.55 -85.02 -11.89
CA ALA A 75 47.34 -85.65 -12.43
C ALA A 75 46.67 -86.61 -11.43
N ILE A 76 47.46 -87.33 -10.65
CA ILE A 76 46.95 -88.19 -9.57
C ILE A 76 46.35 -87.35 -8.43
N VAL A 77 47.01 -86.25 -8.04
CA VAL A 77 46.51 -85.36 -6.97
C VAL A 77 45.29 -84.55 -7.40
N ALA A 78 45.15 -84.28 -8.70
CA ALA A 78 43.99 -83.60 -9.26
C ALA A 78 42.75 -84.51 -9.40
N ASP A 79 42.93 -85.83 -9.45
CA ASP A 79 41.84 -86.81 -9.45
C ASP A 79 41.37 -87.06 -8.01
N GLU A 80 40.20 -86.53 -7.62
CA GLU A 80 39.66 -86.66 -6.25
C GLU A 80 39.47 -88.12 -5.79
N ASP A 81 39.46 -89.08 -6.73
CA ASP A 81 39.33 -90.51 -6.46
C ASP A 81 40.70 -91.24 -6.35
N GLN A 82 41.82 -90.54 -6.52
CA GLN A 82 43.17 -91.10 -6.41
C GLN A 82 44.05 -90.31 -5.45
N GLU A 83 44.96 -91.03 -4.79
CA GLU A 83 46.00 -90.44 -3.95
C GLU A 83 47.35 -90.96 -4.43
N LEU A 84 48.36 -90.08 -4.41
CA LEU A 84 49.73 -90.52 -4.62
C LEU A 84 50.10 -91.60 -3.60
N PRO A 85 50.83 -92.65 -4.00
CA PRO A 85 51.28 -93.68 -3.08
C PRO A 85 52.08 -93.06 -1.91
N GLU A 86 52.03 -93.69 -0.74
CA GLU A 86 52.66 -93.17 0.49
C GLU A 86 54.19 -92.96 0.37
N VAL A 87 54.83 -93.64 -0.60
CA VAL A 87 56.24 -93.46 -0.97
C VAL A 87 56.33 -93.36 -2.49
N TYR A 88 56.84 -92.24 -2.97
CA TYR A 88 57.06 -91.96 -4.39
C TYR A 88 58.30 -91.08 -4.57
N SER A 89 58.91 -91.16 -5.76
CA SER A 89 59.98 -90.26 -6.18
C SER A 89 59.53 -89.48 -7.41
N ILE A 90 59.93 -88.22 -7.49
CA ILE A 90 59.67 -87.38 -8.68
C ILE A 90 60.94 -87.35 -9.53
N ASP A 91 60.84 -87.60 -10.82
CA ASP A 91 62.00 -87.57 -11.70
C ASP A 91 62.60 -86.14 -11.77
N PRO A 92 63.84 -85.92 -11.26
CA PRO A 92 64.47 -84.60 -11.29
C PRO A 92 64.95 -84.17 -12.70
N GLU A 93 64.94 -85.07 -13.69
CA GLU A 93 65.37 -84.75 -15.06
C GLU A 93 64.21 -84.35 -15.98
N VAL A 94 62.96 -84.48 -15.52
CA VAL A 94 61.75 -84.18 -16.31
C VAL A 94 60.98 -83.02 -15.69
N SER A 95 61.07 -81.84 -16.34
CA SER A 95 60.32 -80.65 -15.95
C SER A 95 58.90 -80.65 -16.51
N LEU A 96 57.95 -80.15 -15.72
CA LEU A 96 56.59 -79.84 -16.14
C LEU A 96 56.53 -78.39 -16.62
N GLU A 97 56.12 -78.21 -17.86
CA GLU A 97 55.77 -76.89 -18.39
C GLU A 97 54.24 -76.74 -18.44
N ALA A 98 53.70 -75.73 -17.76
CA ALA A 98 52.27 -75.46 -17.73
C ALA A 98 51.96 -74.02 -18.16
N THR A 99 50.85 -73.83 -18.85
CA THR A 99 50.29 -72.50 -19.12
C THR A 99 48.93 -72.42 -18.44
N ALA A 100 48.71 -71.40 -17.62
CA ALA A 100 47.53 -71.29 -16.79
C ALA A 100 47.22 -69.82 -16.47
N SER A 101 46.00 -69.54 -16.02
CA SER A 101 45.67 -68.22 -15.43
C SER A 101 46.49 -67.96 -14.17
N VAL A 102 46.57 -66.71 -13.69
CA VAL A 102 47.29 -66.36 -12.45
C VAL A 102 46.79 -67.22 -11.28
N ALA A 103 45.48 -67.38 -11.17
CA ALA A 103 44.85 -68.16 -10.10
C ALA A 103 45.14 -69.67 -10.20
N GLU A 104 45.08 -70.23 -11.41
CA GLU A 104 45.36 -71.66 -11.64
C GLU A 104 46.85 -71.99 -11.52
N ALA A 105 47.73 -71.09 -11.99
CA ALA A 105 49.16 -71.21 -11.82
C ALA A 105 49.54 -71.18 -10.33
N GLN A 106 48.90 -70.29 -9.54
CA GLN A 106 49.10 -70.24 -8.10
C GLN A 106 48.65 -71.55 -7.42
N ALA A 107 47.46 -72.05 -7.75
CA ALA A 107 46.94 -73.30 -7.21
C ALA A 107 47.80 -74.52 -7.60
N THR A 108 48.24 -74.58 -8.85
CA THR A 108 49.11 -75.63 -9.38
C THR A 108 50.47 -75.58 -8.72
N ARG A 109 51.04 -74.38 -8.55
CA ARG A 109 52.31 -74.19 -7.87
C ARG A 109 52.24 -74.63 -6.42
N ASP A 110 51.16 -74.29 -5.70
CA ASP A 110 50.95 -74.74 -4.33
C ASP A 110 50.83 -76.27 -4.23
N ALA A 111 50.16 -76.91 -5.19
CA ALA A 111 50.08 -78.37 -5.30
C ALA A 111 51.46 -79.00 -5.63
N VAL A 112 52.22 -78.43 -6.57
CA VAL A 112 53.59 -78.85 -6.90
C VAL A 112 54.49 -78.74 -5.67
N VAL A 113 54.45 -77.63 -4.94
CA VAL A 113 55.22 -77.46 -3.68
C VAL A 113 54.88 -78.58 -2.70
N ALA A 114 53.59 -78.92 -2.56
CA ALA A 114 53.14 -79.99 -1.68
C ALA A 114 53.62 -81.38 -2.13
N ILE A 115 53.58 -81.67 -3.45
CA ILE A 115 54.05 -82.92 -4.05
C ILE A 115 55.57 -83.06 -3.89
N LEU A 116 56.34 -82.03 -4.27
CA LEU A 116 57.80 -82.07 -4.17
C LEU A 116 58.28 -82.18 -2.72
N ALA A 117 57.55 -81.60 -1.75
CA ALA A 117 57.83 -81.76 -0.33
C ALA A 117 57.50 -83.17 0.20
N GLY A 118 56.56 -83.88 -0.44
CA GLY A 118 56.14 -85.23 -0.08
C GLY A 118 56.96 -86.36 -0.71
N ALA A 119 57.71 -86.07 -1.78
CA ALA A 119 58.54 -87.05 -2.47
C ALA A 119 59.77 -87.49 -1.65
N GLU A 120 60.18 -88.76 -1.75
CA GLU A 120 61.33 -89.30 -1.01
C GLU A 120 62.65 -88.63 -1.42
N ASN A 121 62.78 -88.24 -2.69
CA ASN A 121 63.96 -87.60 -3.23
C ASN A 121 63.95 -86.05 -3.16
N THR A 122 63.11 -85.46 -2.29
CA THR A 122 62.89 -83.99 -2.16
C THR A 122 64.17 -83.14 -2.07
N GLU A 123 65.23 -83.60 -1.37
CA GLU A 123 66.49 -82.83 -1.25
C GLU A 123 67.24 -82.64 -2.59
N ALA A 124 66.90 -83.44 -3.62
CA ALA A 124 67.46 -83.35 -4.97
C ALA A 124 66.53 -82.67 -5.98
N LEU A 125 65.33 -82.25 -5.56
CA LEU A 125 64.32 -81.62 -6.40
C LEU A 125 64.40 -80.10 -6.25
N ASP A 126 64.41 -79.39 -7.38
CA ASP A 126 64.37 -77.93 -7.40
C ASP A 126 63.12 -77.50 -8.16
N ILE A 127 62.19 -76.86 -7.45
CA ILE A 127 60.91 -76.44 -8.04
C ILE A 127 61.11 -75.46 -9.20
N ASP A 128 62.13 -74.60 -9.13
CA ASP A 128 62.41 -73.60 -10.17
C ASP A 128 62.99 -74.25 -11.45
N VAL A 129 63.43 -75.52 -11.37
CA VAL A 129 63.89 -76.34 -12.51
C VAL A 129 62.79 -77.29 -12.98
N LEU A 130 61.98 -77.81 -12.06
CA LEU A 130 61.01 -78.86 -12.32
C LEU A 130 59.63 -78.34 -12.71
N PHE A 131 59.27 -77.12 -12.32
CA PHE A 131 58.00 -76.52 -12.69
C PHE A 131 58.25 -75.15 -13.31
N VAL A 132 58.14 -75.11 -14.64
CA VAL A 132 58.18 -73.89 -15.41
C VAL A 132 56.74 -73.56 -15.79
N TRP A 133 56.26 -72.37 -15.45
CA TRP A 133 54.91 -71.97 -15.81
C TRP A 133 54.89 -70.66 -16.58
N ASN A 134 53.98 -70.57 -17.54
CA ASN A 134 53.63 -69.34 -18.23
C ASN A 134 52.25 -68.91 -17.76
N ILE A 135 52.01 -67.61 -17.71
CA ILE A 135 50.69 -67.05 -17.40
C ILE A 135 50.03 -66.58 -18.68
N GLU A 136 48.80 -67.02 -18.87
CA GLU A 136 47.88 -66.50 -19.87
C GLU A 136 46.59 -66.12 -19.13
N ASP A 137 46.40 -64.83 -18.90
CA ASP A 137 45.28 -64.28 -18.13
C ASP A 137 44.96 -62.85 -18.60
N THR A 138 43.91 -62.25 -18.06
CA THR A 138 43.62 -60.84 -18.35
C THR A 138 44.72 -59.93 -17.79
N ALA A 139 44.99 -58.83 -18.49
CA ALA A 139 45.87 -57.74 -18.11
C ALA A 139 45.56 -57.25 -16.71
N ALA A 140 44.28 -57.12 -16.35
CA ALA A 140 43.87 -56.73 -15.00
C ALA A 140 44.38 -57.73 -13.94
N ASN A 141 44.15 -59.03 -14.14
CA ASN A 141 44.56 -60.07 -13.20
C ASN A 141 46.09 -60.15 -13.07
N ILE A 142 46.84 -59.99 -14.17
CA ILE A 142 48.30 -59.95 -14.15
C ILE A 142 48.81 -58.71 -13.41
N LEU A 143 48.21 -57.55 -13.69
CA LEU A 143 48.57 -56.26 -13.09
C LEU A 143 48.22 -56.18 -11.60
N ASP A 144 47.20 -56.90 -11.15
CA ASP A 144 46.83 -56.96 -9.73
C ASP A 144 47.78 -57.86 -8.91
N ALA A 145 48.50 -58.77 -9.57
CA ALA A 145 49.40 -59.72 -8.95
C ALA A 145 50.89 -59.49 -9.28
N THR A 146 51.28 -58.29 -9.74
CA THR A 146 52.65 -57.99 -10.24
C THR A 146 53.76 -58.22 -9.22
N ASP A 147 53.45 -58.13 -7.93
CA ASP A 147 54.40 -58.34 -6.83
C ASP A 147 54.40 -59.79 -6.31
N GLU A 148 53.50 -60.65 -6.81
CA GLU A 148 53.38 -62.03 -6.36
C GLU A 148 54.33 -62.95 -7.12
N LEU A 149 54.87 -63.96 -6.41
CA LEU A 149 55.85 -64.88 -6.98
C LEU A 149 55.30 -65.69 -8.15
N VAL A 150 53.97 -65.90 -8.20
CA VAL A 150 53.33 -66.56 -9.34
C VAL A 150 53.48 -65.74 -10.63
N VAL A 151 53.44 -64.41 -10.57
CA VAL A 151 53.65 -63.54 -11.74
C VAL A 151 55.14 -63.27 -11.96
N THR A 152 55.90 -62.89 -10.94
CA THR A 152 57.34 -62.56 -11.12
C THR A 152 58.20 -63.78 -11.41
N GLY A 153 57.76 -64.97 -10.98
CA GLY A 153 58.43 -66.24 -11.20
C GLY A 153 57.97 -66.98 -12.47
N ALA A 154 56.91 -66.50 -13.13
CA ALA A 154 56.47 -67.07 -14.40
C ALA A 154 57.53 -66.85 -15.49
N ASN A 155 57.70 -67.84 -16.35
CA ASN A 155 58.66 -67.83 -17.44
C ASN A 155 58.23 -66.88 -18.57
N ALA A 156 56.94 -66.76 -18.85
CA ALA A 156 56.38 -65.78 -19.77
C ALA A 156 54.99 -65.34 -19.33
N LEU A 157 54.65 -64.08 -19.59
CA LEU A 157 53.33 -63.51 -19.41
C LEU A 157 52.72 -63.18 -20.77
N SER A 158 51.45 -63.56 -20.95
CA SER A 158 50.62 -63.23 -22.11
C SER A 158 49.23 -62.82 -21.65
N ILE A 159 48.59 -61.91 -22.38
CA ILE A 159 47.26 -61.41 -22.04
C ILE A 159 46.18 -62.10 -22.87
N THR A 160 45.00 -62.27 -22.26
CA THR A 160 43.80 -62.77 -22.95
C THR A 160 42.87 -61.65 -23.43
N ASP A 161 43.09 -60.41 -23.01
CA ASP A 161 42.29 -59.27 -23.47
C ASP A 161 42.49 -59.02 -24.96
N ASP A 162 41.37 -58.81 -25.67
CA ASP A 162 41.39 -58.41 -27.08
C ASP A 162 42.11 -57.06 -27.30
N ALA A 163 42.04 -56.17 -26.31
CA ALA A 163 42.77 -54.90 -26.27
C ALA A 163 42.86 -54.35 -24.84
N VAL A 164 43.89 -53.54 -24.57
CA VAL A 164 44.14 -52.90 -23.28
C VAL A 164 44.24 -51.38 -23.43
N THR A 165 44.08 -50.64 -22.33
CA THR A 165 44.32 -49.19 -22.34
C THR A 165 45.82 -48.89 -22.46
N VAL A 166 46.17 -47.66 -22.87
CA VAL A 166 47.57 -47.20 -22.95
C VAL A 166 48.29 -47.36 -21.60
N ASP A 167 47.59 -47.05 -20.51
CA ASP A 167 48.15 -47.17 -19.15
C ASP A 167 48.41 -48.62 -18.77
N GLN A 168 47.49 -49.54 -19.08
CA GLN A 168 47.69 -50.97 -18.83
C GLN A 168 48.85 -51.54 -19.66
N ALA A 169 48.95 -51.18 -20.95
CA ALA A 169 50.06 -51.62 -21.81
C ALA A 169 51.42 -51.13 -21.31
N ASN A 170 51.50 -49.88 -20.84
CA ASN A 170 52.69 -49.32 -20.21
C ASN A 170 53.09 -50.10 -18.94
N SER A 171 52.11 -50.42 -18.09
CA SER A 171 52.33 -51.19 -16.87
C SER A 171 52.75 -52.64 -17.14
N LEU A 172 52.15 -53.29 -18.13
CA LEU A 172 52.52 -54.65 -18.54
C LEU A 172 53.93 -54.69 -19.14
N SER A 173 54.27 -53.73 -20.02
CA SER A 173 55.59 -53.63 -20.64
C SER A 173 56.72 -53.32 -19.64
N ALA A 174 56.38 -52.93 -18.41
CA ALA A 174 57.35 -52.75 -17.33
C ALA A 174 57.72 -54.08 -16.63
N LEU A 175 56.98 -55.16 -16.85
CA LEU A 175 57.27 -56.48 -16.33
C LEU A 175 58.32 -57.17 -17.22
N GLU A 176 59.45 -57.59 -16.64
CA GLU A 176 60.58 -58.15 -17.41
C GLU A 176 60.26 -59.45 -18.16
N ASN A 177 59.21 -60.16 -17.74
CA ASN A 177 58.74 -61.42 -18.31
C ASN A 177 57.48 -61.28 -19.18
N PHE A 178 57.05 -60.04 -19.47
CA PHE A 178 56.02 -59.76 -20.47
C PHE A 178 56.67 -59.33 -21.79
N ASP A 179 56.65 -60.23 -22.77
CA ASP A 179 57.05 -59.98 -24.17
C ASP A 179 55.87 -60.30 -25.12
N GLY A 180 54.65 -60.21 -24.58
CA GLY A 180 53.41 -60.53 -25.27
C GLY A 180 53.00 -59.42 -26.24
N GLU A 181 52.41 -59.82 -27.37
CA GLU A 181 51.80 -58.86 -28.27
C GLU A 181 50.49 -58.32 -27.66
N TYR A 182 50.20 -57.04 -27.84
CA TYR A 182 48.97 -56.41 -27.34
C TYR A 182 48.36 -55.47 -28.40
N ALA A 183 47.05 -55.26 -28.30
CA ALA A 183 46.33 -54.21 -29.01
C ALA A 183 45.84 -53.16 -28.02
N LEU A 184 45.64 -51.92 -28.49
CA LEU A 184 45.17 -50.81 -27.66
C LEU A 184 43.70 -50.47 -27.90
N ALA A 185 43.00 -50.09 -26.84
CA ALA A 185 41.67 -49.48 -26.90
C ALA A 185 41.60 -48.30 -25.92
N ASP A 186 41.61 -47.07 -26.43
CA ASP A 186 41.51 -45.84 -25.62
C ASP A 186 40.97 -44.68 -26.48
N THR A 187 40.76 -43.52 -25.88
CA THR A 187 40.27 -42.32 -26.58
C THR A 187 41.35 -41.78 -27.54
N PHE A 188 40.92 -41.12 -28.62
CA PHE A 188 41.79 -40.44 -29.58
C PHE A 188 42.74 -39.46 -28.90
N ALA A 189 42.25 -38.70 -27.91
CA ALA A 189 43.08 -37.75 -27.19
C ALA A 189 44.23 -38.43 -26.42
N HIS A 190 43.98 -39.57 -25.78
CA HIS A 190 45.01 -40.34 -25.08
C HIS A 190 45.98 -41.02 -26.04
N LEU A 191 45.46 -41.73 -27.05
CA LEU A 191 46.31 -42.40 -28.05
C LEU A 191 47.18 -41.41 -28.82
N TRP A 192 46.64 -40.24 -29.18
CA TRP A 192 47.38 -39.22 -29.90
C TRP A 192 48.48 -38.57 -29.04
N ALA A 193 48.25 -38.39 -27.74
CA ALA A 193 49.23 -37.77 -26.84
C ALA A 193 50.54 -38.58 -26.74
N VAL A 194 50.46 -39.90 -26.95
CA VAL A 194 51.58 -40.84 -26.90
C VAL A 194 51.81 -41.56 -28.23
N ALA A 195 51.31 -41.02 -29.35
CA ALA A 195 51.34 -41.66 -30.67
C ALA A 195 52.76 -42.08 -31.14
N GLU A 196 53.79 -41.37 -30.68
CA GLU A 196 55.19 -41.61 -31.02
C GLU A 196 55.94 -42.43 -29.96
N GLU A 197 55.28 -42.89 -28.89
CA GLU A 197 55.88 -43.71 -27.85
C GLU A 197 55.86 -45.21 -28.23
N SER A 198 56.78 -45.99 -27.65
CA SER A 198 56.87 -47.44 -27.90
C SER A 198 55.55 -48.16 -27.57
N VAL A 199 54.81 -47.69 -26.58
CA VAL A 199 53.52 -48.30 -26.20
C VAL A 199 52.48 -48.27 -27.32
N VAL A 200 52.48 -47.25 -28.19
CA VAL A 200 51.56 -47.18 -29.34
C VAL A 200 52.21 -47.74 -30.60
N THR A 201 53.50 -47.50 -30.79
CA THR A 201 54.22 -47.93 -32.00
C THR A 201 54.55 -49.44 -32.03
N ASP A 202 54.67 -50.08 -30.86
CA ASP A 202 54.88 -51.53 -30.73
C ASP A 202 53.54 -52.31 -30.59
N ALA A 203 52.41 -51.62 -30.39
CA ALA A 203 51.09 -52.26 -30.37
C ALA A 203 50.73 -52.82 -31.74
N GLN A 204 50.08 -53.99 -31.77
CA GLN A 204 49.65 -54.62 -33.04
C GLN A 204 48.62 -53.79 -33.79
N SER A 205 47.73 -53.16 -33.05
CA SER A 205 46.68 -52.29 -33.55
C SER A 205 46.15 -51.43 -32.41
N TYR A 206 45.40 -50.39 -32.76
CA TYR A 206 44.67 -49.58 -31.78
C TYR A 206 43.26 -49.27 -32.27
N THR A 207 42.35 -49.14 -31.32
CA THR A 207 40.92 -48.87 -31.53
C THR A 207 40.56 -47.62 -30.72
N LEU A 208 39.78 -46.71 -31.31
CA LEU A 208 39.31 -45.51 -30.61
C LEU A 208 38.05 -45.85 -29.78
N THR A 209 38.02 -45.48 -28.51
CA THR A 209 36.86 -45.67 -27.60
C THR A 209 35.92 -44.47 -27.54
N ASP A 210 36.21 -43.40 -28.29
CA ASP A 210 35.31 -42.26 -28.42
C ASP A 210 33.93 -42.67 -28.99
N PRO A 211 32.85 -41.93 -28.69
CA PRO A 211 31.58 -42.15 -29.35
C PRO A 211 31.73 -41.99 -30.87
N ALA A 212 31.25 -42.97 -31.65
CA ALA A 212 31.24 -42.92 -33.11
C ALA A 212 30.56 -41.62 -33.61
N GLY A 213 31.22 -40.89 -34.51
CA GLY A 213 30.80 -39.55 -34.90
C GLY A 213 31.94 -38.67 -35.40
N SER A 214 31.78 -37.35 -35.29
CA SER A 214 32.80 -36.42 -35.75
C SER A 214 33.86 -36.13 -34.68
N LEU A 215 35.14 -36.29 -35.02
CA LEU A 215 36.29 -35.93 -34.16
C LEU A 215 36.71 -34.45 -34.30
N GLY A 216 35.91 -33.63 -35.00
CA GLY A 216 36.22 -32.23 -35.27
C GLY A 216 37.20 -32.04 -36.42
N THR A 217 37.99 -30.97 -36.38
CA THR A 217 39.00 -30.64 -37.39
C THR A 217 40.37 -31.17 -36.98
N LEU A 218 40.94 -32.04 -37.80
CA LEU A 218 42.21 -32.70 -37.57
C LEU A 218 43.28 -32.16 -38.51
N ASN A 219 44.53 -32.11 -38.06
CA ASN A 219 45.66 -31.87 -38.96
C ASN A 219 45.98 -33.16 -39.77
N PRO A 220 46.78 -33.08 -40.85
CA PRO A 220 47.08 -34.25 -41.69
C PRO A 220 47.70 -35.46 -40.96
N GLU A 221 48.50 -35.24 -39.91
CA GLU A 221 49.12 -36.32 -39.13
C GLU A 221 48.10 -37.01 -38.23
N GLN A 222 47.19 -36.23 -37.64
CA GLN A 222 46.06 -36.74 -36.86
C GLN A 222 45.06 -37.52 -37.72
N VAL A 223 44.84 -37.08 -38.96
CA VAL A 223 44.02 -37.82 -39.92
C VAL A 223 44.63 -39.19 -40.21
N ALA A 224 45.92 -39.22 -40.55
CA ALA A 224 46.63 -40.48 -40.78
C ALA A 224 46.59 -41.40 -39.54
N PHE A 225 46.65 -40.82 -38.34
CA PHE A 225 46.52 -41.56 -37.09
C PHE A 225 45.11 -42.14 -36.87
N VAL A 226 44.04 -41.39 -37.13
CA VAL A 226 42.66 -41.92 -37.03
C VAL A 226 42.41 -42.98 -38.10
N GLU A 227 42.89 -42.77 -39.32
CA GLU A 227 42.79 -43.76 -40.42
C GLU A 227 43.55 -45.07 -40.12
N GLY A 228 44.59 -45.01 -39.27
CA GLY A 228 45.32 -46.17 -38.79
C GLY A 228 44.62 -46.96 -37.69
N ALA A 229 43.57 -46.41 -37.05
CA ALA A 229 42.78 -47.13 -36.06
C ALA A 229 41.91 -48.22 -36.72
N THR A 230 41.71 -49.35 -36.04
CA THR A 230 40.90 -50.47 -36.54
C THR A 230 39.45 -50.07 -36.85
N ASN A 231 38.89 -49.14 -36.07
CA ASN A 231 37.57 -48.55 -36.24
C ASN A 231 37.62 -47.12 -36.80
N GLY A 232 38.72 -46.72 -37.44
CA GLY A 232 38.87 -45.36 -37.99
C GLY A 232 37.77 -44.97 -38.99
N ALA A 233 37.17 -45.94 -39.68
CA ALA A 233 36.06 -45.75 -40.60
C ALA A 233 34.73 -45.36 -39.92
N ASP A 234 34.61 -45.55 -38.61
CA ASP A 234 33.42 -45.18 -37.82
C ASP A 234 33.40 -43.68 -37.46
N TYR A 235 34.46 -42.95 -37.80
CA TYR A 235 34.63 -41.54 -37.49
C TYR A 235 34.70 -40.67 -38.75
N GLY A 236 34.27 -39.41 -38.61
CA GLY A 236 34.42 -38.38 -39.62
C GLY A 236 35.16 -37.15 -39.09
N TRP A 237 35.86 -36.41 -39.95
CA TRP A 237 36.63 -35.24 -39.56
C TRP A 237 36.67 -34.19 -40.68
N GLY A 238 36.92 -32.93 -40.30
CA GLY A 238 37.40 -31.90 -41.22
C GLY A 238 38.92 -31.93 -41.27
N VAL A 239 39.52 -31.61 -42.41
CA VAL A 239 40.98 -31.42 -42.50
C VAL A 239 41.29 -29.94 -42.27
N LYS A 240 42.27 -29.66 -41.42
CA LYS A 240 42.72 -28.29 -41.17
C LYS A 240 43.38 -27.72 -42.43
N GLY A 241 42.88 -26.58 -42.92
CA GLY A 241 43.50 -25.86 -44.03
C GLY A 241 44.86 -25.22 -43.69
N GLU A 242 45.52 -24.73 -44.73
CA GLU A 242 46.84 -24.11 -44.66
C GLU A 242 46.79 -22.66 -44.17
N THR A 243 47.93 -22.15 -43.73
CA THR A 243 48.09 -20.73 -43.39
C THR A 243 49.15 -20.08 -44.27
N PHE A 244 48.72 -19.18 -45.15
CA PHE A 244 49.59 -18.42 -46.05
C PHE A 244 49.89 -17.04 -45.45
N THR A 245 51.16 -16.63 -45.44
CA THR A 245 51.56 -15.26 -45.07
C THR A 245 52.09 -14.53 -46.28
N LEU A 246 51.44 -13.42 -46.64
CA LEU A 246 51.85 -12.60 -47.79
C LEU A 246 53.20 -11.92 -47.56
N THR A 247 53.92 -11.62 -48.64
CA THR A 247 55.23 -11.00 -48.62
C THR A 247 55.16 -9.54 -49.11
N ALA A 248 56.24 -8.77 -48.97
CA ALA A 248 56.26 -7.40 -49.50
C ALA A 248 56.27 -7.31 -51.05
N GLY A 249 56.39 -8.45 -51.73
CA GLY A 249 56.36 -8.58 -53.18
C GLY A 249 54.94 -8.69 -53.73
N ALA A 250 54.83 -9.05 -55.02
CA ALA A 250 53.57 -9.53 -55.57
C ALA A 250 53.48 -11.02 -55.30
N ASP A 251 52.40 -11.45 -54.67
CA ASP A 251 52.18 -12.84 -54.29
C ASP A 251 51.18 -13.53 -55.24
N VAL A 252 51.36 -14.85 -55.43
CA VAL A 252 50.41 -15.73 -56.09
C VAL A 252 50.11 -16.85 -55.10
N ILE A 253 48.92 -16.82 -54.52
CA ILE A 253 48.43 -17.80 -53.57
C ILE A 253 47.33 -18.61 -54.26
N GLU A 254 47.49 -19.92 -54.26
CA GLU A 254 46.47 -20.90 -54.59
C GLU A 254 46.29 -21.75 -53.34
N GLY A 255 45.13 -21.63 -52.70
CA GLY A 255 44.79 -22.41 -51.52
C GLY A 255 44.40 -23.85 -51.85
N THR A 256 43.95 -24.56 -50.82
CA THR A 256 43.65 -25.98 -50.81
C THR A 256 42.15 -26.23 -50.99
N GLU A 257 41.69 -27.45 -50.73
CA GLU A 257 40.26 -27.78 -50.71
C GLU A 257 39.65 -27.64 -49.30
N ASN A 258 40.39 -27.06 -48.35
CA ASN A 258 40.04 -26.94 -46.94
C ASN A 258 40.06 -25.47 -46.51
N ASP A 259 39.46 -25.17 -45.35
CA ASP A 259 39.39 -23.82 -44.79
C ASP A 259 40.78 -23.19 -44.51
N ASP A 260 41.31 -22.43 -45.47
CA ASP A 260 42.62 -21.80 -45.41
C ASP A 260 42.59 -20.42 -44.74
N THR A 261 43.73 -19.98 -44.23
CA THR A 261 43.92 -18.63 -43.68
C THR A 261 45.05 -17.89 -44.38
N ILE A 262 44.73 -16.75 -44.99
CA ILE A 262 45.69 -15.86 -45.65
C ILE A 262 45.93 -14.63 -44.76
N ILE A 263 47.18 -14.29 -44.46
CA ILE A 263 47.53 -13.18 -43.58
C ILE A 263 48.26 -12.08 -44.36
N GLY A 264 47.68 -10.88 -44.35
CA GLY A 264 48.18 -9.69 -45.05
C GLY A 264 48.26 -8.45 -44.15
N LYS A 265 49.05 -7.48 -44.59
CA LYS A 265 49.20 -6.18 -43.95
C LYS A 265 49.18 -5.07 -45.00
N THR A 266 48.37 -4.03 -44.78
CA THR A 266 48.37 -2.83 -45.62
C THR A 266 49.16 -1.72 -44.93
N SER A 267 50.13 -1.12 -45.62
CA SER A 267 50.96 -0.05 -45.06
C SER A 267 51.39 0.97 -46.11
N ALA A 268 51.57 2.22 -45.67
CA ALA A 268 52.22 3.25 -46.48
C ALA A 268 53.73 2.98 -46.64
N VAL A 269 54.32 2.19 -45.73
CA VAL A 269 55.72 1.76 -45.79
C VAL A 269 55.80 0.50 -46.65
N SER A 270 56.46 0.59 -47.80
CA SER A 270 56.49 -0.51 -48.78
C SER A 270 57.12 -1.81 -48.26
N SER A 271 58.03 -1.75 -47.30
CA SER A 271 58.64 -2.95 -46.69
C SER A 271 57.75 -3.66 -45.67
N GLU A 272 56.67 -3.03 -45.22
CA GLU A 272 55.70 -3.61 -44.28
C GLU A 272 54.35 -3.92 -44.94
N ARG A 273 54.15 -3.44 -46.17
CA ARG A 273 52.94 -3.72 -46.94
C ARG A 273 53.09 -5.09 -47.58
N THR A 274 52.35 -6.07 -47.06
CA THR A 274 52.32 -7.42 -47.62
C THR A 274 51.07 -7.69 -48.46
N LEU A 275 49.97 -6.96 -48.24
CA LEU A 275 48.85 -6.97 -49.18
C LEU A 275 49.04 -5.84 -50.20
N ASN A 276 49.32 -6.20 -51.44
CA ASN A 276 49.60 -5.33 -52.58
C ASN A 276 48.49 -5.42 -53.65
N PRO A 277 48.22 -4.34 -54.41
CA PRO A 277 47.22 -4.37 -55.47
C PRO A 277 47.47 -5.38 -56.59
N ALA A 278 48.67 -5.97 -56.69
CA ALA A 278 49.04 -6.91 -57.74
C ALA A 278 48.96 -8.37 -57.30
N ASP A 279 48.63 -8.64 -56.03
CA ASP A 279 48.54 -10.00 -55.51
C ASP A 279 47.37 -10.75 -56.16
N GLN A 280 47.59 -12.03 -56.42
CA GLN A 280 46.61 -12.97 -56.95
C GLN A 280 46.33 -13.98 -55.84
N ILE A 281 45.18 -13.84 -55.20
CA ILE A 281 44.79 -14.68 -54.06
C ILE A 281 43.56 -15.46 -54.48
N ASP A 282 43.71 -16.78 -54.54
CA ASP A 282 42.63 -17.75 -54.74
C ASP A 282 42.64 -18.69 -53.52
N GLY A 283 41.57 -18.71 -52.71
CA GLY A 283 41.52 -19.57 -51.51
C GLY A 283 41.27 -21.04 -51.82
N GLY A 284 40.76 -21.37 -53.00
CA GLY A 284 40.48 -22.75 -53.38
C GLY A 284 39.04 -23.17 -53.06
N GLU A 285 38.83 -24.41 -52.64
CA GLU A 285 37.53 -24.85 -52.09
C GLU A 285 37.61 -24.81 -50.56
N GLY A 286 36.50 -24.61 -49.87
CA GLY A 286 36.48 -24.46 -48.41
C GLY A 286 35.86 -23.12 -47.99
N ASN A 287 35.96 -22.78 -46.70
CA ASN A 287 35.62 -21.46 -46.17
C ASN A 287 36.90 -20.70 -45.81
N ASP A 288 37.44 -20.00 -46.79
CA ASP A 288 38.75 -19.37 -46.68
C ASP A 288 38.67 -17.99 -46.04
N THR A 289 39.70 -17.64 -45.28
CA THR A 289 39.76 -16.37 -44.54
C THR A 289 40.98 -15.54 -44.87
N LEU A 290 40.79 -14.32 -45.36
CA LEU A 290 41.84 -13.30 -45.47
C LEU A 290 41.83 -12.37 -44.24
N LYS A 291 42.91 -12.37 -43.45
CA LYS A 291 43.13 -11.47 -42.31
C LYS A 291 44.06 -10.33 -42.66
N VAL A 292 43.61 -9.09 -42.48
CA VAL A 292 44.36 -7.88 -42.86
C VAL A 292 44.55 -6.94 -41.70
N ALA A 293 45.81 -6.74 -41.28
CA ALA A 293 46.20 -5.64 -40.41
C ALA A 293 46.31 -4.33 -41.21
N MET A 294 45.51 -3.30 -40.86
CA MET A 294 45.37 -2.08 -41.63
C MET A 294 46.10 -0.87 -41.03
N ASP A 295 47.36 -0.66 -41.41
CA ASP A 295 48.09 0.59 -41.12
C ASP A 295 47.79 1.70 -42.14
N ALA A 296 47.27 1.35 -43.32
CA ALA A 296 46.86 2.28 -44.38
C ALA A 296 45.57 1.81 -45.07
N SER A 297 44.97 2.65 -45.91
CA SER A 297 43.80 2.24 -46.71
C SER A 297 44.25 1.37 -47.90
N PHE A 298 43.45 0.38 -48.25
CA PHE A 298 43.64 -0.46 -49.45
C PHE A 298 42.77 0.05 -50.59
N THR A 299 43.40 0.40 -51.71
CA THR A 299 42.71 0.97 -52.88
C THR A 299 42.11 -0.08 -53.81
N GLY A 300 42.21 -1.37 -53.46
CA GLY A 300 41.72 -2.49 -54.25
C GLY A 300 42.78 -3.13 -55.14
N PHE A 301 42.45 -4.30 -55.68
CA PHE A 301 43.31 -5.02 -56.62
C PHE A 301 43.29 -4.38 -58.00
N SER A 302 44.38 -4.52 -58.75
CA SER A 302 44.62 -3.86 -60.04
C SER A 302 45.56 -4.68 -60.93
N GLY A 303 45.68 -4.32 -62.22
CA GLY A 303 46.50 -5.10 -63.15
C GLY A 303 45.97 -6.53 -63.27
N ASP A 304 46.81 -7.52 -62.98
CA ASP A 304 46.44 -8.94 -62.94
C ASP A 304 46.04 -9.44 -61.54
N GLY A 305 46.12 -8.59 -60.50
CA GLY A 305 45.75 -8.96 -59.13
C GLY A 305 44.23 -9.12 -58.92
N TYR A 306 43.85 -9.99 -57.99
CA TYR A 306 42.48 -10.34 -57.62
C TYR A 306 42.38 -11.03 -56.24
N LEU A 307 41.17 -11.12 -55.71
CA LEU A 307 40.78 -12.01 -54.61
C LEU A 307 39.61 -12.89 -55.08
N LYS A 308 39.73 -14.21 -54.98
CA LYS A 308 38.72 -15.19 -55.39
C LYS A 308 38.62 -16.31 -54.37
N ASN A 309 37.43 -16.89 -54.25
CA ASN A 309 37.16 -18.02 -53.37
C ASN A 309 37.74 -17.77 -51.98
N VAL A 310 37.40 -16.62 -51.41
CA VAL A 310 37.74 -16.26 -50.03
C VAL A 310 36.48 -15.71 -49.42
N GLU A 311 35.81 -16.53 -48.63
CA GLU A 311 34.46 -16.29 -48.15
C GLU A 311 34.47 -15.26 -47.03
N THR A 312 35.55 -15.20 -46.23
CA THR A 312 35.68 -14.26 -45.12
C THR A 312 36.87 -13.31 -45.25
N VAL A 313 36.63 -12.00 -45.13
CA VAL A 313 37.68 -10.97 -45.06
C VAL A 313 37.62 -10.27 -43.71
N GLU A 314 38.63 -10.51 -42.86
CA GLU A 314 38.80 -9.89 -41.55
C GLU A 314 39.75 -8.70 -41.61
N LEU A 315 39.28 -7.52 -41.23
CA LEU A 315 40.01 -6.26 -41.30
C LEU A 315 40.18 -5.67 -39.89
N THR A 316 41.43 -5.45 -39.48
CA THR A 316 41.75 -4.83 -38.18
C THR A 316 42.41 -3.47 -38.38
N ASN A 317 41.77 -2.40 -37.92
CA ASN A 317 42.37 -1.08 -37.96
C ASN A 317 43.38 -0.93 -36.82
N GLU A 318 44.66 -0.84 -37.16
CA GLU A 318 45.74 -0.71 -36.17
C GLU A 318 45.94 0.74 -35.68
N GLY A 319 45.32 1.71 -36.36
CA GLY A 319 45.41 3.13 -36.04
C GLY A 319 44.10 3.77 -35.56
N SER A 320 44.18 5.05 -35.19
CA SER A 320 43.02 5.84 -34.71
C SER A 320 42.28 6.64 -35.79
N THR A 321 42.73 6.53 -37.04
CA THR A 321 42.13 7.24 -38.18
C THR A 321 41.36 6.26 -39.05
N LEU A 322 40.35 6.77 -39.77
CA LEU A 322 39.55 5.97 -40.70
C LEU A 322 40.46 5.23 -41.71
N ARG A 323 40.12 3.97 -41.97
CA ARG A 323 40.70 3.15 -43.04
C ARG A 323 39.63 2.76 -44.04
N THR A 324 39.98 2.75 -45.32
CA THR A 324 39.10 2.24 -46.37
C THR A 324 39.69 0.98 -46.98
N PHE A 325 38.87 -0.05 -47.15
CA PHE A 325 39.18 -1.22 -47.94
C PHE A 325 38.31 -1.22 -49.19
N SER A 326 38.92 -1.24 -50.37
CA SER A 326 38.21 -1.38 -51.63
C SER A 326 38.21 -2.83 -52.08
N ALA A 327 37.02 -3.41 -52.27
CA ALA A 327 36.82 -4.77 -52.76
C ALA A 327 36.88 -4.85 -54.30
N THR A 328 37.55 -3.90 -54.96
CA THR A 328 37.71 -3.92 -56.42
C THR A 328 38.42 -5.20 -56.85
N LYS A 329 37.76 -6.00 -57.69
CA LYS A 329 38.16 -7.35 -58.13
C LYS A 329 38.28 -8.41 -57.01
N ALA A 330 37.50 -8.25 -55.94
CA ALA A 330 37.18 -9.35 -55.05
C ALA A 330 35.89 -10.03 -55.54
N GLU A 331 35.91 -11.36 -55.66
CA GLU A 331 34.80 -12.20 -56.10
C GLU A 331 34.63 -13.32 -55.05
N GLY A 332 33.38 -13.67 -54.70
CA GLY A 332 33.10 -14.76 -53.75
C GLY A 332 33.22 -14.41 -52.26
N VAL A 333 33.41 -13.14 -51.88
CA VAL A 333 33.43 -12.76 -50.45
C VAL A 333 32.01 -12.67 -49.90
N GLU A 334 31.68 -13.54 -48.95
CA GLU A 334 30.37 -13.59 -48.30
C GLU A 334 30.31 -12.78 -47.00
N THR A 335 31.43 -12.70 -46.26
CA THR A 335 31.51 -12.04 -44.95
C THR A 335 32.69 -11.09 -44.84
N TYR A 336 32.44 -9.85 -44.40
CA TYR A 336 33.47 -8.91 -43.97
C TYR A 336 33.40 -8.70 -42.46
N VAL A 337 34.53 -8.86 -41.75
CA VAL A 337 34.65 -8.56 -40.32
C VAL A 337 35.48 -7.29 -40.14
N LEU A 338 34.91 -6.28 -39.50
CA LEU A 338 35.51 -4.96 -39.31
C LEU A 338 35.85 -4.75 -37.82
N ASN A 339 37.07 -5.05 -37.43
CA ASN A 339 37.57 -4.83 -36.08
C ASN A 339 38.04 -3.37 -35.91
N ALA A 340 37.14 -2.54 -35.39
CA ALA A 340 37.26 -1.07 -35.39
C ALA A 340 37.57 -0.47 -34.01
N ALA A 341 38.07 -1.26 -33.06
CA ALA A 341 38.33 -0.85 -31.68
C ALA A 341 39.23 0.40 -31.55
N LYS A 342 40.22 0.55 -32.44
CA LYS A 342 41.12 1.73 -32.46
C LYS A 342 40.61 2.85 -33.37
N GLY A 343 39.99 2.51 -34.51
CA GLY A 343 39.51 3.46 -35.51
C GLY A 343 38.55 2.81 -36.51
N ALA A 344 37.64 3.60 -37.08
CA ALA A 344 36.62 3.11 -38.02
C ALA A 344 37.22 2.50 -39.30
N ILE A 345 36.47 1.59 -39.91
CA ILE A 345 36.77 0.98 -41.21
C ILE A 345 35.59 1.25 -42.15
N SER A 346 35.87 1.51 -43.43
CA SER A 346 34.86 1.67 -44.48
C SER A 346 35.15 0.75 -45.65
N LEU A 347 34.10 0.17 -46.21
CA LEU A 347 34.15 -0.67 -47.39
C LEU A 347 33.70 0.12 -48.62
N SER A 348 34.29 -0.19 -49.77
CA SER A 348 33.91 0.39 -51.06
C SER A 348 34.04 -0.62 -52.18
N ASN A 349 33.27 -0.43 -53.25
CA ASN A 349 33.25 -1.28 -54.45
C ASN A 349 32.95 -2.76 -54.14
N LEU A 350 32.04 -3.04 -53.21
CA LEU A 350 31.54 -4.40 -52.97
C LEU A 350 30.75 -4.87 -54.20
N ALA A 351 31.12 -6.05 -54.73
CA ALA A 351 30.62 -6.57 -56.00
C ALA A 351 29.27 -7.29 -55.87
N GLU A 352 28.89 -7.70 -54.67
CA GLU A 352 27.71 -8.52 -54.39
C GLU A 352 26.92 -7.94 -53.21
N ALA A 353 25.59 -7.93 -53.33
CA ALA A 353 24.67 -7.75 -52.20
C ALA A 353 24.33 -9.12 -51.59
N GLY A 354 23.56 -9.15 -50.51
CA GLY A 354 23.23 -10.37 -49.78
C GLY A 354 24.34 -10.88 -48.84
N ILE A 355 25.43 -10.12 -48.72
CA ILE A 355 26.59 -10.44 -47.89
C ILE A 355 26.37 -10.07 -46.41
N THR A 356 27.27 -10.55 -45.55
CA THR A 356 27.37 -10.18 -44.14
C THR A 356 28.51 -9.19 -43.91
N VAL A 357 28.26 -8.14 -43.13
CA VAL A 357 29.28 -7.21 -42.64
C VAL A 357 29.18 -7.08 -41.12
N ASN A 358 30.16 -7.63 -40.41
CA ASN A 358 30.26 -7.58 -38.95
C ASN A 358 31.10 -6.38 -38.52
N VAL A 359 30.52 -5.46 -37.75
CA VAL A 359 31.21 -4.26 -37.23
C VAL A 359 31.44 -4.44 -35.74
N ASN A 360 32.70 -4.48 -35.33
CA ASN A 360 33.10 -4.70 -33.94
C ASN A 360 33.74 -3.45 -33.33
N ASP A 361 33.27 -3.06 -32.15
CA ASP A 361 33.86 -2.03 -31.28
C ASP A 361 33.99 -0.62 -31.88
N GLN A 362 33.27 -0.33 -32.97
CA GLN A 362 33.30 1.01 -33.58
C GLN A 362 32.62 2.02 -32.64
N ALA A 363 33.41 2.86 -31.97
CA ALA A 363 32.87 3.76 -30.94
C ALA A 363 32.02 4.94 -31.48
N SER A 364 32.26 5.41 -32.71
CA SER A 364 31.60 6.60 -33.28
C SER A 364 31.85 6.74 -34.79
N GLY A 365 31.24 7.75 -35.42
CA GLY A 365 31.44 8.07 -36.83
C GLY A 365 30.55 7.24 -37.76
N ASN A 366 31.01 7.03 -38.99
CA ASN A 366 30.24 6.31 -40.01
C ASN A 366 30.81 4.91 -40.23
N ALA A 367 29.95 3.90 -40.29
CA ALA A 367 30.25 2.60 -40.90
C ALA A 367 29.75 2.65 -42.35
N THR A 368 30.67 2.89 -43.30
CA THR A 368 30.33 3.01 -44.72
C THR A 368 30.50 1.66 -45.40
N ILE A 369 29.45 1.18 -46.04
CA ILE A 369 29.40 -0.10 -46.77
C ILE A 369 28.99 0.24 -48.22
N GLY A 370 29.99 0.49 -49.06
CA GLY A 370 29.78 0.95 -50.43
C GLY A 370 29.71 -0.18 -51.44
N PHE A 371 28.53 -0.46 -51.98
CA PHE A 371 28.31 -1.37 -53.10
C PHE A 371 28.58 -0.71 -54.46
N THR A 372 28.93 -1.52 -55.46
CA THR A 372 28.92 -1.08 -56.86
C THR A 372 27.48 -0.93 -57.37
N THR A 373 27.26 -0.12 -58.39
CA THR A 373 25.90 0.08 -58.96
C THR A 373 25.30 -1.19 -59.53
N ASP A 374 26.12 -2.14 -60.00
CA ASP A 374 25.65 -3.42 -60.52
C ASP A 374 25.25 -4.40 -59.42
N ALA A 375 25.87 -4.32 -58.24
CA ALA A 375 25.57 -5.14 -57.07
C ALA A 375 24.20 -4.82 -56.47
N VAL A 376 23.77 -3.56 -56.55
CA VAL A 376 22.52 -3.04 -55.96
C VAL A 376 21.54 -2.50 -57.00
N LYS A 377 21.41 -3.20 -58.13
CA LYS A 377 20.46 -2.86 -59.21
C LYS A 377 19.14 -3.63 -59.11
N GLY A 378 19.08 -4.61 -58.21
CA GLY A 378 17.92 -5.45 -57.95
C GLY A 378 16.80 -4.65 -57.27
N ALA A 379 15.70 -5.32 -56.95
CA ALA A 379 14.62 -4.73 -56.16
C ALA A 379 14.51 -5.35 -54.75
N GLU A 380 15.35 -6.34 -54.49
CA GLU A 380 15.37 -7.22 -53.31
C GLU A 380 16.83 -7.32 -52.79
N ASP A 381 17.66 -6.31 -53.02
CA ASP A 381 19.05 -6.34 -52.60
C ASP A 381 19.13 -6.31 -51.07
N ALA A 382 19.94 -7.18 -50.47
CA ALA A 382 19.97 -7.42 -49.04
C ALA A 382 21.34 -7.14 -48.40
N LEU A 383 21.37 -6.88 -47.09
CA LEU A 383 22.59 -6.80 -46.28
C LEU A 383 22.30 -7.35 -44.88
N THR A 384 23.15 -8.27 -44.40
CA THR A 384 23.22 -8.62 -42.98
C THR A 384 24.32 -7.80 -42.32
N LEU A 385 23.96 -6.93 -41.39
CA LEU A 385 24.87 -6.10 -40.62
C LEU A 385 25.03 -6.70 -39.22
N GLY A 386 26.15 -7.37 -38.96
CA GLY A 386 26.53 -7.72 -37.60
C GLY A 386 27.01 -6.48 -36.84
N VAL A 387 26.55 -6.29 -35.62
CA VAL A 387 27.03 -5.21 -34.73
C VAL A 387 27.38 -5.79 -33.37
N SER A 388 28.63 -5.57 -32.95
CA SER A 388 29.12 -5.97 -31.63
C SER A 388 29.79 -4.79 -30.93
N ASN A 389 29.21 -4.35 -29.81
CA ASN A 389 29.69 -3.20 -29.02
C ASN A 389 29.86 -1.91 -29.85
N VAL A 390 28.93 -1.64 -30.78
CA VAL A 390 28.99 -0.50 -31.70
C VAL A 390 28.34 0.73 -31.07
N GLY A 391 29.00 1.89 -31.15
CA GLY A 391 28.56 3.12 -30.50
C GLY A 391 28.75 3.09 -28.98
N LYS A 392 28.31 4.13 -28.26
CA LYS A 392 28.51 4.24 -26.80
C LYS A 392 27.40 5.01 -26.09
N VAL A 393 26.99 4.52 -24.91
CA VAL A 393 26.28 5.33 -23.91
C VAL A 393 27.20 6.48 -23.46
N LYS A 394 26.68 7.70 -23.43
CA LYS A 394 27.43 8.83 -22.88
C LYS A 394 27.20 8.89 -21.36
N ALA A 395 28.25 8.70 -20.57
CA ALA A 395 28.20 8.73 -19.11
C ALA A 395 27.93 10.15 -18.58
N THR A 396 26.66 10.57 -18.50
CA THR A 396 26.05 11.58 -17.58
C THR A 396 24.65 11.96 -18.08
N GLU A 397 23.70 12.15 -17.16
CA GLU A 397 22.25 12.38 -17.38
C GLU A 397 21.85 13.67 -18.12
N THR A 398 22.59 14.09 -19.14
CA THR A 398 22.18 15.18 -20.05
C THR A 398 22.89 15.13 -21.40
N GLY A 399 23.53 14.00 -21.75
CA GLY A 399 24.24 13.84 -23.03
C GLY A 399 23.67 12.70 -23.88
N ASN A 400 23.32 13.00 -25.13
CA ASN A 400 22.85 12.00 -26.09
C ASN A 400 23.87 10.86 -26.27
N ASN A 401 23.37 9.63 -26.43
CA ASN A 401 24.15 8.46 -26.86
C ASN A 401 24.95 8.79 -28.14
N THR A 402 26.12 8.19 -28.28
CA THR A 402 26.92 8.31 -29.50
C THR A 402 26.57 7.17 -30.43
N TYR A 403 25.83 7.48 -31.49
CA TYR A 403 25.39 6.52 -32.49
C TYR A 403 26.41 6.42 -33.64
N VAL A 404 26.69 5.20 -34.10
CA VAL A 404 27.40 4.97 -35.36
C VAL A 404 26.40 5.06 -36.51
N THR A 405 26.69 5.91 -37.49
CA THR A 405 25.83 6.04 -38.67
C THR A 405 26.20 5.00 -39.70
N VAL A 406 25.24 4.15 -40.08
CA VAL A 406 25.42 3.14 -41.12
C VAL A 406 25.00 3.73 -42.47
N ALA A 407 25.91 3.68 -43.43
CA ALA A 407 25.68 4.14 -44.79
C ALA A 407 25.86 2.97 -45.77
N ALA A 408 24.74 2.42 -46.25
CA ALA A 408 24.68 1.27 -47.14
C ALA A 408 23.61 1.51 -48.22
N SER A 409 23.91 2.39 -49.18
CA SER A 409 22.93 2.80 -50.20
C SER A 409 22.62 1.68 -51.20
N GLY A 410 21.37 1.62 -51.64
CA GLY A 410 20.90 0.66 -52.65
C GLY A 410 20.40 -0.67 -52.10
N ILE A 411 20.38 -0.86 -50.78
CA ILE A 411 19.84 -2.06 -50.14
C ILE A 411 18.34 -1.88 -49.86
N GLU A 412 17.53 -2.88 -50.18
CA GLU A 412 16.10 -2.93 -49.84
C GLU A 412 15.81 -3.69 -48.54
N HIS A 413 16.58 -4.73 -48.21
CA HIS A 413 16.39 -5.56 -47.03
C HIS A 413 17.61 -5.50 -46.11
N LEU A 414 17.47 -4.83 -44.97
CA LEU A 414 18.53 -4.78 -43.96
C LEU A 414 18.18 -5.71 -42.80
N THR A 415 19.10 -6.61 -42.46
CA THR A 415 19.07 -7.40 -41.22
C THR A 415 20.17 -6.89 -40.30
N VAL A 416 19.86 -6.63 -39.03
CA VAL A 416 20.85 -6.32 -37.99
C VAL A 416 20.99 -7.54 -37.09
N ASP A 417 22.20 -8.07 -36.98
CA ASP A 417 22.56 -9.17 -36.09
C ASP A 417 23.37 -8.61 -34.90
N ALA A 418 22.73 -8.52 -33.74
CA ALA A 418 23.28 -7.77 -32.62
C ALA A 418 23.89 -8.68 -31.55
N ALA A 419 25.10 -8.35 -31.12
CA ALA A 419 25.77 -8.89 -29.95
C ALA A 419 26.25 -7.74 -29.04
N GLY A 420 26.19 -7.91 -27.71
CA GLY A 420 26.56 -6.83 -26.77
C GLY A 420 25.67 -5.59 -26.87
N ASP A 421 26.15 -4.43 -26.41
CA ASP A 421 25.40 -3.17 -26.40
C ASP A 421 25.66 -2.32 -27.65
N ASN A 422 24.61 -2.01 -28.41
CA ASN A 422 24.74 -1.33 -29.70
C ASN A 422 23.90 -0.04 -29.80
N PHE A 423 24.51 1.01 -30.37
CA PHE A 423 23.92 2.33 -30.63
C PHE A 423 24.16 2.72 -32.10
N VAL A 424 23.13 2.58 -32.93
CA VAL A 424 23.22 2.78 -34.38
C VAL A 424 22.25 3.84 -34.92
N ASN A 425 22.60 4.43 -36.05
CA ASN A 425 21.71 5.23 -36.88
C ASN A 425 21.64 4.60 -38.28
N LEU A 426 20.45 4.16 -38.68
CA LEU A 426 20.23 3.39 -39.90
C LEU A 426 19.56 4.22 -41.01
N ALA A 427 19.43 5.54 -40.82
CA ALA A 427 18.80 6.41 -41.82
C ALA A 427 19.55 6.41 -43.18
N GLY A 428 20.85 6.10 -43.17
CA GLY A 428 21.71 6.05 -44.35
C GLY A 428 21.68 4.73 -45.15
N ALA A 429 20.97 3.70 -44.68
CA ALA A 429 20.86 2.41 -45.36
C ALA A 429 19.74 2.37 -46.43
N ALA A 430 18.82 3.33 -46.42
CA ALA A 430 17.73 3.46 -47.41
C ALA A 430 16.85 2.21 -47.63
N SER A 431 16.76 1.30 -46.65
CA SER A 431 16.01 0.04 -46.76
C SER A 431 14.48 0.19 -46.73
N LYS A 432 13.79 -0.80 -47.32
CA LYS A 432 12.33 -0.98 -47.29
C LYS A 432 11.89 -1.85 -46.11
N THR A 433 12.66 -2.88 -45.75
CA THR A 433 12.44 -3.71 -44.57
C THR A 433 13.65 -3.68 -43.65
N LEU A 434 13.40 -3.77 -42.36
CA LEU A 434 14.44 -3.85 -41.33
C LEU A 434 14.12 -5.02 -40.39
N ALA A 435 15.02 -5.99 -40.31
CA ALA A 435 14.97 -7.07 -39.33
C ALA A 435 16.06 -6.86 -38.25
N VAL A 436 15.79 -7.26 -37.02
CA VAL A 436 16.76 -7.25 -35.91
C VAL A 436 16.73 -8.61 -35.24
N LYS A 437 17.89 -9.25 -35.10
CA LYS A 437 18.10 -10.55 -34.45
C LYS A 437 19.31 -10.51 -33.52
N GLY A 438 19.57 -11.60 -32.82
CA GLY A 438 20.72 -11.76 -31.92
C GLY A 438 20.40 -11.44 -30.46
N ASP A 439 21.37 -11.68 -29.58
CA ASP A 439 21.22 -11.57 -28.12
C ASP A 439 21.61 -10.19 -27.56
N GLY A 440 22.22 -9.34 -28.39
CA GLY A 440 22.64 -8.00 -28.04
C GLY A 440 21.49 -7.00 -27.97
N LYS A 441 21.67 -5.99 -27.12
CA LYS A 441 20.77 -4.83 -27.03
C LYS A 441 21.04 -3.87 -28.19
N VAL A 442 19.98 -3.29 -28.76
CA VAL A 442 20.10 -2.33 -29.87
C VAL A 442 19.29 -1.06 -29.62
N ASP A 443 19.94 0.10 -29.69
CA ASP A 443 19.35 1.44 -29.72
C ASP A 443 19.52 2.07 -31.11
N ILE A 444 18.41 2.19 -31.85
CA ILE A 444 18.31 2.71 -33.21
C ILE A 444 17.74 4.13 -33.17
N SER A 445 18.61 5.13 -33.31
CA SER A 445 18.23 6.55 -33.24
C SER A 445 17.34 7.05 -34.38
N ALA A 446 17.44 6.43 -35.56
CA ALA A 446 16.64 6.73 -36.74
C ALA A 446 16.75 5.61 -37.78
N VAL A 447 15.71 5.48 -38.61
CA VAL A 447 15.64 4.57 -39.76
C VAL A 447 15.38 5.35 -41.06
N ALA A 448 15.47 4.69 -42.21
CA ALA A 448 15.12 5.28 -43.49
C ALA A 448 13.62 5.62 -43.57
N THR A 449 13.26 6.70 -44.28
CA THR A 449 11.87 7.16 -44.39
C THR A 449 10.96 6.21 -45.19
N GLY A 450 11.55 5.29 -45.96
CA GLY A 450 10.87 4.32 -46.81
C GLY A 450 10.62 2.97 -46.17
N VAL A 451 10.95 2.79 -44.88
CA VAL A 451 10.71 1.53 -44.16
C VAL A 451 9.21 1.24 -44.08
N THR A 452 8.82 0.06 -44.53
CA THR A 452 7.43 -0.44 -44.54
C THR A 452 7.18 -1.50 -43.48
N SER A 453 8.25 -2.18 -43.02
CA SER A 453 8.20 -3.23 -42.00
C SER A 453 9.45 -3.19 -41.12
N PHE A 454 9.24 -3.30 -39.82
CA PHE A 454 10.27 -3.49 -38.80
C PHE A 454 10.00 -4.81 -38.08
N ASP A 455 10.96 -5.73 -38.04
CA ASP A 455 10.78 -7.06 -37.43
C ASP A 455 11.94 -7.41 -36.49
N GLY A 456 11.71 -7.23 -35.19
CA GLY A 456 12.67 -7.57 -34.13
C GLY A 456 12.46 -8.93 -33.49
N SER A 457 11.60 -9.80 -34.04
CA SER A 457 11.12 -10.99 -33.31
C SER A 457 12.18 -12.02 -32.96
N GLU A 458 13.35 -11.96 -33.58
CA GLU A 458 14.49 -12.86 -33.31
C GLU A 458 15.53 -12.23 -32.37
N ASN A 459 15.27 -11.03 -31.83
CA ASN A 459 16.15 -10.39 -30.85
C ASN A 459 15.76 -10.73 -29.42
N THR A 460 16.72 -11.13 -28.59
CA THR A 460 16.50 -11.43 -27.17
C THR A 460 17.10 -10.39 -26.21
N GLY A 461 17.95 -9.47 -26.71
CA GLY A 461 18.62 -8.44 -25.91
C GLY A 461 17.82 -7.17 -25.61
N GLY A 462 16.76 -6.90 -26.38
CA GLY A 462 15.87 -5.74 -26.24
C GLY A 462 16.18 -4.60 -27.21
N ILE A 463 15.13 -3.97 -27.73
CA ILE A 463 15.20 -3.01 -28.83
C ILE A 463 14.64 -1.65 -28.40
N THR A 464 15.43 -0.59 -28.54
CA THR A 464 14.93 0.80 -28.58
C THR A 464 15.02 1.30 -30.01
N ALA A 465 13.89 1.58 -30.68
CA ALA A 465 13.90 2.00 -32.07
C ALA A 465 13.04 3.23 -32.34
N ASN A 466 13.63 4.23 -33.00
CA ASN A 466 12.93 5.42 -33.46
C ASN A 466 12.54 5.31 -34.94
N LEU A 467 11.26 5.02 -35.18
CA LEU A 467 10.64 4.89 -36.50
C LEU A 467 9.84 6.15 -36.90
N THR A 468 9.92 7.24 -36.15
CA THR A 468 9.13 8.47 -36.39
C THR A 468 9.51 9.20 -37.69
N ALA A 469 10.67 8.88 -38.28
CA ALA A 469 11.08 9.40 -39.59
C ALA A 469 10.24 8.82 -40.74
N VAL A 470 9.59 7.67 -40.55
CA VAL A 470 8.69 7.09 -41.55
C VAL A 470 7.44 7.96 -41.67
N THR A 471 7.08 8.32 -42.89
CA THR A 471 5.93 9.22 -43.19
C THR A 471 5.12 8.68 -44.37
N GLY A 472 3.91 9.21 -44.57
CA GLY A 472 3.08 8.85 -45.72
C GLY A 472 2.24 7.59 -45.55
N GLY A 473 2.12 7.08 -44.33
CA GLY A 473 1.26 5.93 -44.00
C GLY A 473 1.70 4.60 -44.60
N VAL A 474 3.02 4.33 -44.62
CA VAL A 474 3.62 3.14 -45.26
C VAL A 474 4.05 2.05 -44.28
N LEU A 475 4.20 2.36 -42.99
CA LEU A 475 4.62 1.41 -41.96
C LEU A 475 3.45 0.49 -41.58
N ALA A 476 3.54 -0.80 -41.93
CA ALA A 476 2.46 -1.76 -41.78
C ALA A 476 2.67 -2.73 -40.61
N ASN A 477 3.88 -3.23 -40.43
CA ASN A 477 4.19 -4.22 -39.41
C ASN A 477 5.38 -3.75 -38.58
N VAL A 478 5.23 -3.77 -37.26
CA VAL A 478 6.27 -3.40 -36.31
C VAL A 478 6.30 -4.48 -35.24
N LYS A 479 7.37 -5.28 -35.21
CA LYS A 479 7.58 -6.30 -34.18
C LYS A 479 8.78 -5.98 -33.31
N GLY A 480 8.62 -6.13 -32.00
CA GLY A 480 9.71 -6.20 -31.02
C GLY A 480 10.23 -7.63 -30.85
N GLY A 481 11.18 -7.81 -29.93
CA GLY A 481 11.82 -9.08 -29.57
C GLY A 481 11.30 -9.66 -28.25
N GLU A 482 12.11 -10.50 -27.61
CA GLU A 482 11.82 -11.06 -26.26
C GLU A 482 12.33 -10.17 -25.11
N GLY A 483 13.23 -9.22 -25.41
CA GLY A 483 13.72 -8.24 -24.45
C GLY A 483 12.71 -7.11 -24.19
N SER A 484 13.05 -6.18 -23.29
CA SER A 484 12.22 -4.99 -23.08
C SER A 484 12.40 -3.99 -24.22
N ASP A 485 11.33 -3.78 -24.98
CA ASP A 485 11.33 -2.97 -26.18
C ASP A 485 10.70 -1.60 -26.00
N THR A 486 11.25 -0.58 -26.66
CA THR A 486 10.65 0.75 -26.80
C THR A 486 10.64 1.14 -28.27
N LEU A 487 9.45 1.11 -28.89
CA LEU A 487 9.27 1.39 -30.30
C LEU A 487 8.54 2.73 -30.48
N SER A 488 9.19 3.72 -31.07
CA SER A 488 8.63 5.06 -31.30
C SER A 488 8.15 5.22 -32.74
N VAL A 489 6.87 5.53 -32.93
CA VAL A 489 6.24 5.65 -34.25
C VAL A 489 5.52 6.99 -34.44
N GLY A 490 5.49 7.47 -35.68
CA GLY A 490 4.68 8.62 -36.08
C GLY A 490 3.32 8.17 -36.61
N ILE A 491 2.22 8.72 -36.10
CA ILE A 491 0.86 8.39 -36.54
C ILE A 491 0.66 8.68 -38.05
N GLY A 492 1.35 9.70 -38.59
CA GLY A 492 1.33 9.98 -40.03
C GLY A 492 2.16 9.02 -40.90
N GLY A 493 2.96 8.14 -40.27
CA GLY A 493 3.81 7.16 -40.92
C GLY A 493 3.21 5.75 -40.99
N ILE A 494 2.23 5.45 -40.15
CA ILE A 494 1.62 4.13 -40.04
C ILE A 494 0.45 3.95 -41.02
N THR A 495 0.29 2.74 -41.54
CA THR A 495 -0.93 2.36 -42.26
C THR A 495 -2.13 2.37 -41.30
N GLY A 496 -3.34 2.58 -41.83
CA GLY A 496 -4.55 2.68 -40.99
C GLY A 496 -4.84 1.44 -40.15
N ASN A 497 -4.29 0.28 -40.53
CA ASN A 497 -4.45 -1.03 -39.89
C ASN A 497 -3.09 -1.65 -39.50
N ALA A 498 -2.09 -0.84 -39.14
CA ALA A 498 -0.77 -1.35 -38.77
C ALA A 498 -0.85 -2.34 -37.60
N SER A 499 0.07 -3.31 -37.58
CA SER A 499 0.22 -4.31 -36.52
C SER A 499 1.46 -4.01 -35.67
N PHE A 500 1.29 -4.02 -34.35
CA PHE A 500 2.34 -3.83 -33.36
C PHE A 500 2.37 -5.05 -32.43
N THR A 501 3.45 -5.80 -32.41
CA THR A 501 3.54 -7.00 -31.56
C THR A 501 4.92 -7.10 -30.93
N THR A 502 5.03 -7.55 -29.70
CA THR A 502 6.33 -7.86 -29.07
C THR A 502 6.17 -9.03 -28.11
N GLY A 503 7.27 -9.70 -27.77
CA GLY A 503 7.37 -10.70 -26.71
C GLY A 503 7.87 -10.06 -25.41
N GLY A 504 8.27 -10.87 -24.43
CA GLY A 504 8.85 -10.35 -23.20
C GLY A 504 7.87 -9.54 -22.32
N SER A 505 8.42 -8.68 -21.47
CA SER A 505 7.64 -7.80 -20.59
C SER A 505 8.34 -6.43 -20.44
N GLY A 506 7.56 -5.39 -20.12
CA GLY A 506 8.09 -4.05 -19.92
C GLY A 506 8.22 -3.28 -21.24
N ASN A 507 7.33 -3.56 -22.18
CA ASN A 507 7.38 -3.00 -23.52
C ASN A 507 6.58 -1.70 -23.63
N THR A 508 7.11 -0.77 -24.43
CA THR A 508 6.51 0.56 -24.65
C THR A 508 6.34 0.87 -26.13
N LEU A 509 5.11 1.18 -26.54
CA LEU A 509 4.81 1.77 -27.84
C LEU A 509 4.64 3.29 -27.69
N LYS A 510 5.57 4.06 -28.23
CA LYS A 510 5.55 5.52 -28.16
C LYS A 510 4.97 6.14 -29.43
N LEU A 511 3.97 6.98 -29.27
CA LEU A 511 3.18 7.58 -30.35
C LEU A 511 3.48 9.07 -30.49
N SER A 512 3.74 9.51 -31.71
CA SER A 512 3.93 10.92 -32.07
C SER A 512 3.02 11.36 -33.22
N GLY A 513 2.79 12.67 -33.39
CA GLY A 513 1.95 13.21 -34.46
C GLY A 513 0.47 13.37 -34.06
N THR A 514 -0.45 13.21 -35.01
CA THR A 514 -1.91 13.40 -34.81
C THR A 514 -2.69 12.42 -35.65
N GLY A 515 -3.82 11.93 -35.14
CA GLY A 515 -4.77 11.12 -35.91
C GLY A 515 -5.41 9.99 -35.11
N THR A 516 -6.06 9.09 -35.84
CA THR A 516 -6.66 7.88 -35.29
C THR A 516 -5.76 6.68 -35.57
N ILE A 517 -5.55 5.85 -34.56
CA ILE A 517 -4.87 4.56 -34.65
C ILE A 517 -5.93 3.49 -34.44
N ALA A 518 -6.18 2.69 -35.46
CA ALA A 518 -7.08 1.54 -35.42
C ALA A 518 -6.30 0.27 -35.84
N PRO A 519 -5.40 -0.19 -34.96
CA PRO A 519 -4.41 -1.20 -35.32
C PRO A 519 -5.08 -2.55 -35.64
N ALA A 520 -4.47 -3.32 -36.55
CA ALA A 520 -4.88 -4.71 -36.78
C ALA A 520 -4.60 -5.57 -35.54
N ALA A 521 -3.51 -5.29 -34.84
CA ALA A 521 -3.16 -5.87 -33.54
C ALA A 521 -2.22 -4.93 -32.77
N VAL A 522 -2.38 -4.87 -31.44
CA VAL A 522 -1.38 -4.40 -30.47
C VAL A 522 -1.30 -5.46 -29.38
N SER A 523 -0.21 -6.21 -29.30
CA SER A 523 -0.02 -7.27 -28.29
C SER A 523 1.38 -7.26 -27.71
N GLY A 524 1.51 -7.69 -26.44
CA GLY A 524 2.78 -7.69 -25.69
C GLY A 524 3.27 -6.30 -25.24
N PHE A 525 2.52 -5.23 -25.52
CA PHE A 525 2.84 -3.88 -25.03
C PHE A 525 2.08 -3.58 -23.73
N GLU A 526 2.80 -3.46 -22.61
CA GLU A 526 2.18 -3.06 -21.34
C GLU A 526 1.91 -1.56 -21.27
N THR A 527 2.70 -0.75 -21.99
CA THR A 527 2.61 0.72 -22.00
C THR A 527 2.44 1.30 -23.40
N ILE A 528 1.49 2.20 -23.56
CA ILE A 528 1.45 3.15 -24.68
C ILE A 528 1.78 4.54 -24.17
N ASP A 529 2.78 5.19 -24.78
CA ASP A 529 3.20 6.55 -24.45
C ASP A 529 2.78 7.53 -25.55
N VAL A 530 1.84 8.44 -25.26
CA VAL A 530 1.46 9.56 -26.13
C VAL A 530 2.41 10.72 -25.85
N ALA A 531 3.35 10.92 -26.78
CA ALA A 531 4.51 11.79 -26.58
C ALA A 531 4.17 13.29 -26.40
N ALA A 532 5.12 14.05 -25.87
CA ALA A 532 5.03 15.51 -25.73
C ALA A 532 4.79 16.23 -27.06
N GLY A 533 3.96 17.27 -27.02
CA GLY A 533 3.75 18.17 -28.17
C GLY A 533 2.85 17.62 -29.28
N VAL A 534 2.33 16.40 -29.14
CA VAL A 534 1.42 15.78 -30.12
C VAL A 534 0.05 16.45 -30.14
N GLY A 535 -0.63 16.50 -31.29
CA GLY A 535 -2.01 17.00 -31.34
C GLY A 535 -3.02 15.91 -30.96
N GLY A 536 -4.23 15.95 -31.53
CA GLY A 536 -5.29 15.01 -31.16
C GLY A 536 -4.97 13.56 -31.56
N VAL A 537 -5.14 12.62 -30.63
CA VAL A 537 -4.89 11.18 -30.78
C VAL A 537 -6.13 10.39 -30.39
N ILE A 538 -6.52 9.43 -31.23
CA ILE A 538 -7.58 8.47 -30.91
C ILE A 538 -7.00 7.06 -31.02
N LEU A 539 -6.98 6.32 -29.93
CA LEU A 539 -6.66 4.89 -29.91
C LEU A 539 -7.96 4.08 -29.93
N SER A 540 -8.22 3.40 -31.04
CA SER A 540 -9.33 2.46 -31.21
C SER A 540 -8.87 1.04 -30.88
N GLY A 541 -9.14 0.61 -29.66
CA GLY A 541 -8.52 -0.53 -28.98
C GLY A 541 -9.11 -1.91 -29.22
N ALA A 542 -9.94 -2.12 -30.25
CA ALA A 542 -10.66 -3.39 -30.45
C ALA A 542 -9.72 -4.62 -30.56
N ASN A 543 -8.48 -4.40 -31.02
CA ASN A 543 -7.45 -5.43 -31.18
C ASN A 543 -6.21 -5.14 -30.31
N VAL A 544 -6.40 -4.53 -29.14
CA VAL A 544 -5.33 -4.28 -28.17
C VAL A 544 -5.42 -5.31 -27.05
N SER A 545 -4.33 -6.03 -26.75
CA SER A 545 -4.17 -6.89 -25.58
C SER A 545 -3.03 -6.39 -24.70
N ASP A 546 -2.94 -6.91 -23.47
CA ASP A 546 -1.82 -6.75 -22.52
C ASP A 546 -1.56 -5.33 -22.00
N LEU A 547 -2.20 -4.32 -22.59
CA LEU A 547 -2.10 -2.92 -22.18
C LEU A 547 -2.64 -2.71 -20.76
N SER A 548 -1.77 -2.26 -19.86
CA SER A 548 -2.13 -1.90 -18.48
C SER A 548 -1.93 -0.41 -18.19
N LYS A 549 -1.17 0.30 -19.04
CA LYS A 549 -0.81 1.69 -18.82
C LYS A 549 -0.83 2.52 -20.11
N VAL A 550 -1.41 3.71 -20.05
CA VAL A 550 -1.27 4.76 -21.05
C VAL A 550 -0.64 5.98 -20.40
N VAL A 551 0.49 6.44 -20.91
CA VAL A 551 1.12 7.72 -20.53
C VAL A 551 0.68 8.79 -21.53
N VAL A 552 0.32 9.96 -21.03
CA VAL A 552 0.00 11.14 -21.82
C VAL A 552 0.91 12.28 -21.37
N SER A 553 2.04 12.43 -22.05
CA SER A 553 3.01 13.48 -21.75
C SER A 553 2.70 14.75 -22.54
N GLU A 554 2.38 15.85 -21.86
CA GLU A 554 2.27 17.22 -22.42
C GLU A 554 1.62 17.39 -23.83
N SER A 555 0.62 16.56 -24.17
CA SER A 555 -0.04 16.60 -25.48
C SER A 555 -0.77 17.93 -25.70
N LYS A 556 -0.76 18.46 -26.93
CA LYS A 556 -1.46 19.69 -27.33
C LYS A 556 -2.91 19.49 -27.77
N GLY A 557 -3.35 18.25 -28.01
CA GLY A 557 -4.72 17.92 -28.41
C GLY A 557 -5.37 16.86 -27.53
N ASP A 558 -6.63 16.55 -27.82
CA ASP A 558 -7.41 15.54 -27.08
C ASP A 558 -6.85 14.13 -27.28
N VAL A 559 -6.90 13.32 -26.23
CA VAL A 559 -6.56 11.89 -26.28
C VAL A 559 -7.81 11.08 -25.98
N THR A 560 -8.19 10.17 -26.88
CA THR A 560 -9.36 9.29 -26.69
C THR A 560 -8.94 7.83 -26.72
N LEU A 561 -9.28 7.10 -25.67
CA LEU A 561 -9.05 5.67 -25.49
C LEU A 561 -10.40 4.95 -25.54
N SER A 562 -10.67 4.23 -26.63
CA SER A 562 -12.00 3.66 -26.91
C SER A 562 -11.92 2.27 -27.52
N GLY A 563 -12.85 1.39 -27.20
CA GLY A 563 -12.92 0.01 -27.69
C GLY A 563 -11.90 -0.97 -27.10
N LEU A 564 -11.23 -0.66 -25.99
CA LEU A 564 -10.28 -1.58 -25.34
C LEU A 564 -11.05 -2.77 -24.72
N PRO A 565 -10.57 -4.02 -24.88
CA PRO A 565 -11.19 -5.17 -24.23
C PRO A 565 -11.13 -5.00 -22.72
N ASN A 566 -12.28 -5.19 -22.06
CA ASN A 566 -12.54 -4.86 -20.65
C ASN A 566 -11.41 -5.32 -19.69
N ALA A 567 -10.49 -4.41 -19.38
CA ALA A 567 -9.40 -4.56 -18.43
C ALA A 567 -9.27 -3.28 -17.60
N ASP A 568 -8.67 -3.41 -16.41
CA ASP A 568 -8.30 -2.26 -15.59
C ASP A 568 -7.12 -1.52 -16.25
N LEU A 569 -7.25 -0.21 -16.42
CA LEU A 569 -6.22 0.60 -17.08
C LEU A 569 -5.74 1.74 -16.19
N THR A 570 -4.43 1.95 -16.15
CA THR A 570 -3.84 3.19 -15.61
C THR A 570 -3.62 4.20 -16.72
N VAL A 571 -4.12 5.42 -16.56
CA VAL A 571 -3.85 6.56 -17.43
C VAL A 571 -3.02 7.58 -16.64
N GLU A 572 -1.77 7.75 -17.02
CA GLU A 572 -0.85 8.70 -16.38
C GLU A 572 -0.76 9.99 -17.19
N LEU A 573 -1.10 11.11 -16.57
CA LEU A 573 -0.77 12.44 -17.06
C LEU A 573 0.64 12.78 -16.58
N ASP A 574 1.58 12.94 -17.51
CA ASP A 574 3.00 13.17 -17.20
C ASP A 574 3.43 14.57 -17.63
N GLY A 575 4.00 15.33 -16.70
CA GLY A 575 4.52 16.67 -16.95
C GLY A 575 3.47 17.78 -17.00
N ALA A 576 3.85 18.96 -17.49
CA ALA A 576 3.00 20.14 -17.43
C ALA A 576 1.91 20.14 -18.51
N ASP A 577 0.65 20.35 -18.10
CA ASP A 577 -0.46 20.50 -19.04
C ASP A 577 -1.52 21.47 -18.51
N ASN A 578 -1.24 22.76 -18.68
CA ASN A 578 -2.07 23.88 -18.25
C ASN A 578 -3.16 24.26 -19.29
N ASN A 579 -3.65 23.29 -20.06
CA ASN A 579 -4.70 23.53 -21.05
C ASN A 579 -6.04 22.91 -20.63
N SER A 580 -6.92 23.74 -20.07
CA SER A 580 -8.27 23.33 -19.65
C SER A 580 -9.22 22.93 -20.78
N ASN A 581 -8.86 23.20 -22.05
CA ASN A 581 -9.64 22.74 -23.20
C ASN A 581 -9.27 21.33 -23.65
N LYS A 582 -8.12 20.79 -23.22
CA LYS A 582 -7.68 19.44 -23.56
C LYS A 582 -8.48 18.42 -22.75
N THR A 583 -8.92 17.37 -23.43
CA THR A 583 -9.63 16.26 -22.81
C THR A 583 -8.89 14.93 -23.02
N VAL A 584 -8.72 14.16 -21.95
CA VAL A 584 -8.40 12.72 -22.02
C VAL A 584 -9.67 11.94 -21.71
N THR A 585 -10.11 11.14 -22.68
CA THR A 585 -11.38 10.39 -22.61
C THR A 585 -11.12 8.89 -22.60
N TYR A 586 -11.66 8.19 -21.61
CA TYR A 586 -11.69 6.74 -21.50
C TYR A 586 -13.14 6.25 -21.59
N THR A 587 -13.48 5.47 -22.62
CA THR A 587 -14.87 5.06 -22.87
C THR A 587 -15.16 3.58 -22.59
N ASN A 588 -14.22 2.83 -22.05
CA ASN A 588 -14.35 1.38 -21.90
C ASN A 588 -14.94 1.02 -20.54
N ALA A 589 -15.39 -0.22 -20.41
CA ALA A 589 -15.81 -0.78 -19.13
C ALA A 589 -14.60 -1.29 -18.33
N GLY A 590 -14.82 -1.71 -17.08
CA GLY A 590 -13.76 -2.03 -16.12
C GLY A 590 -13.41 -0.83 -15.22
N SER A 591 -12.33 -0.92 -14.46
CA SER A 591 -11.87 0.17 -13.60
C SER A 591 -10.83 1.02 -14.33
N VAL A 592 -10.75 2.31 -13.99
CA VAL A 592 -9.67 3.17 -14.50
C VAL A 592 -8.99 3.90 -13.34
N THR A 593 -7.67 3.96 -13.41
CA THR A 593 -6.85 4.75 -12.50
C THR A 593 -6.24 5.93 -13.25
N PHE A 594 -6.55 7.16 -12.85
CA PHE A 594 -5.88 8.35 -13.37
C PHE A 594 -4.75 8.76 -12.44
N ASN A 595 -3.52 8.76 -12.92
CA ASN A 595 -2.36 9.24 -12.20
C ASN A 595 -1.93 10.61 -12.73
N THR A 596 -1.41 11.46 -11.85
CA THR A 596 -0.69 12.68 -12.26
C THR A 596 0.75 12.62 -11.78
N THR A 597 1.69 12.87 -12.67
CA THR A 597 3.13 12.90 -12.37
C THR A 597 3.68 14.28 -12.70
N ALA A 598 4.36 14.88 -11.73
CA ALA A 598 5.02 16.17 -11.90
C ALA A 598 6.22 16.06 -12.84
N ALA A 599 6.52 17.14 -13.56
CA ALA A 599 7.71 17.19 -14.41
C ALA A 599 8.97 16.96 -13.56
N ALA A 600 9.94 16.19 -14.08
CA ALA A 600 11.16 15.84 -13.33
C ALA A 600 11.93 17.07 -12.79
N ALA A 601 11.90 18.19 -13.54
CA ALA A 601 12.48 19.46 -13.12
C ALA A 601 11.78 20.06 -11.89
N ASP A 602 10.45 19.97 -11.83
CA ASP A 602 9.63 20.46 -10.71
C ASP A 602 9.79 19.59 -9.46
N VAL A 603 9.90 18.26 -9.63
CA VAL A 603 10.22 17.33 -8.53
C VAL A 603 11.57 17.69 -7.92
N THR A 604 12.59 17.89 -8.77
CA THR A 604 13.94 18.28 -8.33
C THR A 604 13.95 19.65 -7.64
N ALA A 605 13.22 20.62 -8.20
CA ALA A 605 13.07 21.96 -7.63
C ALA A 605 12.14 22.02 -6.42
N LYS A 606 11.36 20.97 -6.16
CA LYS A 606 10.27 20.90 -5.19
C LYS A 606 9.22 22.02 -5.39
N THR A 607 8.87 22.27 -6.65
CA THR A 607 7.85 23.21 -7.11
C THR A 607 6.66 22.47 -7.71
N ALA A 608 5.50 23.11 -7.82
CA ALA A 608 4.31 22.45 -8.36
C ALA A 608 4.24 22.52 -9.90
N THR A 609 4.06 21.38 -10.55
CA THR A 609 3.69 21.28 -11.98
C THR A 609 2.21 21.60 -12.16
N ALA A 610 1.88 22.60 -12.98
CA ALA A 610 0.48 22.97 -13.25
C ALA A 610 -0.21 22.01 -14.23
N MET A 611 -1.42 21.57 -13.89
CA MET A 611 -2.21 20.62 -14.66
C MET A 611 -3.71 20.98 -14.65
N ASP A 612 -4.31 21.18 -15.83
CA ASP A 612 -5.72 21.56 -15.98
C ASP A 612 -6.47 20.65 -16.97
N THR A 613 -5.84 19.58 -17.46
CA THR A 613 -6.45 18.62 -18.40
C THR A 613 -7.80 18.10 -17.87
N ARG A 614 -8.82 18.07 -18.72
CA ARG A 614 -10.11 17.45 -18.40
C ARG A 614 -10.03 15.93 -18.58
N LEU A 615 -10.50 15.18 -17.59
CA LEU A 615 -10.57 13.72 -17.62
C LEU A 615 -12.04 13.29 -17.75
N ILE A 616 -12.32 12.36 -18.65
CA ILE A 616 -13.67 11.79 -18.83
C ILE A 616 -13.58 10.27 -18.81
N ALA A 617 -14.35 9.62 -17.93
CA ALA A 617 -14.50 8.17 -17.87
C ALA A 617 -15.99 7.81 -17.98
N THR A 618 -16.45 7.26 -19.10
CA THR A 618 -17.91 7.14 -19.36
C THR A 618 -18.53 5.84 -18.86
N ASN A 619 -17.90 4.69 -19.09
CA ASN A 619 -18.51 3.37 -18.92
C ASN A 619 -17.86 2.50 -17.83
N VAL A 620 -17.08 3.12 -16.96
CA VAL A 620 -16.29 2.45 -15.92
C VAL A 620 -17.13 1.98 -14.73
N ASN A 621 -16.67 0.91 -14.08
CA ASN A 621 -17.23 0.39 -12.83
C ASN A 621 -16.76 1.20 -11.63
N ASP A 622 -15.46 1.53 -11.60
CA ASP A 622 -14.82 2.26 -10.52
C ASP A 622 -13.76 3.22 -11.08
N VAL A 623 -13.57 4.35 -10.40
CA VAL A 623 -12.53 5.32 -10.74
C VAL A 623 -11.65 5.58 -9.54
N THR A 624 -10.33 5.43 -9.74
CA THR A 624 -9.32 5.94 -8.81
C THR A 624 -8.60 7.12 -9.45
N ILE A 625 -8.40 8.20 -8.70
CA ILE A 625 -7.58 9.34 -9.11
C ILE A 625 -6.43 9.46 -8.11
N ASN A 626 -5.20 9.23 -8.53
CA ASN A 626 -4.01 9.42 -7.73
C ASN A 626 -3.25 10.67 -8.19
N GLN A 627 -3.39 11.73 -7.41
CA GLN A 627 -2.59 12.92 -7.56
C GLN A 627 -1.19 12.70 -6.97
N GLY A 628 -0.17 12.62 -7.83
CA GLY A 628 1.23 12.51 -7.42
C GLY A 628 1.78 13.78 -6.77
N ALA A 629 2.90 13.62 -6.06
CA ALA A 629 3.56 14.73 -5.35
C ALA A 629 3.99 15.84 -6.32
N TYR A 630 3.98 17.09 -5.85
CA TYR A 630 4.40 18.26 -6.63
C TYR A 630 3.53 18.56 -7.85
N THR A 631 2.26 18.13 -7.85
CA THR A 631 1.30 18.49 -8.90
C THR A 631 0.27 19.49 -8.39
N ASN A 632 -0.11 20.46 -9.22
CA ASN A 632 -1.22 21.38 -8.98
C ASN A 632 -2.31 21.13 -10.03
N TYR A 633 -3.33 20.36 -9.65
CA TYR A 633 -4.37 19.92 -10.57
C TYR A 633 -5.68 20.70 -10.35
N ASN A 634 -6.13 21.45 -11.37
CA ASN A 634 -7.42 22.16 -11.38
C ASN A 634 -8.37 21.68 -12.50
N GLY A 635 -8.03 20.57 -13.17
CA GLY A 635 -8.86 19.98 -14.21
C GLY A 635 -10.21 19.45 -13.67
N ILE A 636 -11.13 19.20 -14.60
CA ILE A 636 -12.43 18.57 -14.30
C ILE A 636 -12.32 17.07 -14.59
N VAL A 637 -12.77 16.23 -13.65
CA VAL A 637 -12.94 14.79 -13.83
C VAL A 637 -14.43 14.50 -13.92
N THR A 638 -14.89 13.95 -15.05
CA THR A 638 -16.30 13.55 -15.25
C THR A 638 -16.40 12.04 -15.36
N VAL A 639 -17.19 11.44 -14.48
CA VAL A 639 -17.38 10.00 -14.38
C VAL A 639 -18.84 9.66 -14.64
N GLY A 640 -19.09 8.80 -15.64
CA GLY A 640 -20.43 8.47 -16.12
C GLY A 640 -21.17 7.44 -15.27
N ASN A 641 -20.54 6.29 -15.01
CA ASN A 641 -21.22 5.10 -14.49
C ASN A 641 -20.63 4.47 -13.22
N ALA A 642 -19.54 5.00 -12.66
CA ALA A 642 -18.87 4.35 -11.54
C ALA A 642 -19.74 4.20 -10.29
N ASP A 643 -19.59 3.08 -9.59
CA ASP A 643 -20.20 2.81 -8.29
C ASP A 643 -19.41 3.52 -7.17
N THR A 644 -18.08 3.46 -7.24
CA THR A 644 -17.18 4.10 -6.28
C THR A 644 -16.21 5.08 -6.93
N VAL A 645 -15.87 6.14 -6.19
CA VAL A 645 -14.82 7.09 -6.56
C VAL A 645 -13.81 7.18 -5.42
N SER A 646 -12.55 6.90 -5.74
CA SER A 646 -11.42 7.11 -4.82
C SER A 646 -10.54 8.25 -5.33
N PHE A 647 -10.22 9.20 -4.46
CA PHE A 647 -9.25 10.25 -4.72
C PHE A 647 -8.12 10.17 -3.69
N ASN A 648 -6.88 10.04 -4.16
CA ASN A 648 -5.68 10.02 -3.34
C ASN A 648 -4.78 11.17 -3.76
N SER A 649 -4.22 11.91 -2.80
CA SER A 649 -3.26 12.98 -3.08
C SER A 649 -2.02 12.84 -2.22
N ALA A 650 -0.85 12.75 -2.87
CA ALA A 650 0.44 12.62 -2.20
C ALA A 650 0.98 13.98 -1.72
N SER A 651 1.72 13.98 -0.61
CA SER A 651 2.40 15.19 -0.11
C SER A 651 3.66 15.48 -0.92
N GLY A 652 3.85 16.74 -1.33
CA GLY A 652 5.00 17.30 -2.00
C GLY A 652 5.41 18.60 -1.31
N LYS A 653 6.12 18.49 -0.18
CA LYS A 653 6.58 19.67 0.58
C LYS A 653 7.84 20.28 -0.03
N ASN A 654 7.90 21.61 -0.03
CA ASN A 654 9.11 22.34 -0.42
C ASN A 654 10.17 22.30 0.69
N ALA A 655 11.32 22.92 0.44
CA ALA A 655 12.43 22.98 1.39
C ALA A 655 12.35 24.14 2.42
N ALA A 656 11.22 24.86 2.51
CA ALA A 656 11.07 25.97 3.47
C ALA A 656 10.96 25.47 4.92
N THR A 657 11.11 26.38 5.89
CA THR A 657 10.92 26.09 7.33
C THR A 657 9.96 27.10 7.95
N PRO A 658 8.73 26.70 8.34
CA PRO A 658 8.15 25.37 8.15
C PRO A 658 7.90 25.05 6.66
N ALA A 659 7.98 23.76 6.31
CA ALA A 659 7.82 23.31 4.92
C ALA A 659 6.38 23.54 4.44
N ALA A 660 6.23 24.16 3.27
CA ALA A 660 4.93 24.42 2.67
C ALA A 660 4.58 23.33 1.66
N GLU A 661 3.34 22.84 1.75
CA GLU A 661 2.76 21.86 0.82
C GLU A 661 2.65 22.47 -0.58
N GLN A 662 3.16 21.78 -1.60
CA GLN A 662 3.09 22.22 -3.00
C GLN A 662 2.10 21.38 -3.82
N THR A 663 1.82 20.14 -3.41
CA THR A 663 0.77 19.36 -4.06
C THR A 663 -0.59 19.98 -3.73
N ASN A 664 -1.35 20.34 -4.76
CA ASN A 664 -2.61 21.05 -4.60
C ASN A 664 -3.68 20.50 -5.55
N PHE A 665 -4.86 20.20 -5.03
CA PHE A 665 -6.02 19.87 -5.84
C PHE A 665 -7.09 20.96 -5.66
N GLY A 666 -7.38 21.69 -6.72
CA GLY A 666 -8.45 22.68 -6.81
C GLY A 666 -9.54 22.30 -7.83
N GLY A 667 -9.45 21.09 -8.40
CA GLY A 667 -10.32 20.61 -9.47
C GLY A 667 -11.73 20.21 -9.02
N THR A 668 -12.52 19.75 -9.99
CA THR A 668 -13.87 19.21 -9.75
C THR A 668 -13.91 17.75 -10.15
N ILE A 669 -14.48 16.89 -9.30
CA ILE A 669 -14.83 15.51 -9.62
C ILE A 669 -16.35 15.40 -9.64
N SER A 670 -16.91 15.14 -10.82
CA SER A 670 -18.35 14.95 -11.03
C SER A 670 -18.64 13.49 -11.35
N ALA A 671 -19.40 12.82 -10.48
CA ALA A 671 -19.74 11.41 -10.61
C ALA A 671 -21.21 11.19 -10.21
N ALA A 672 -22.13 11.47 -11.14
CA ALA A 672 -23.55 11.57 -10.85
C ALA A 672 -24.22 10.26 -10.38
N LYS A 673 -23.57 9.11 -10.59
CA LYS A 673 -24.09 7.79 -10.21
C LYS A 673 -23.32 7.11 -9.06
N ALA A 674 -22.19 7.65 -8.64
CA ALA A 674 -21.40 7.08 -7.56
C ALA A 674 -22.19 7.07 -6.25
N THR A 675 -22.07 5.99 -5.49
CA THR A 675 -22.75 5.80 -4.20
C THR A 675 -21.80 5.94 -3.00
N SER A 676 -20.49 5.82 -3.24
CA SER A 676 -19.44 5.94 -2.23
C SER A 676 -18.31 6.87 -2.70
N LEU A 677 -17.76 7.65 -1.77
CA LEU A 677 -16.63 8.55 -1.98
C LEU A 677 -15.53 8.29 -0.93
N GLU A 678 -14.31 8.01 -1.40
CA GLU A 678 -13.11 7.92 -0.56
C GLU A 678 -12.12 9.01 -0.94
N VAL A 679 -11.66 9.81 0.03
CA VAL A 679 -10.68 10.88 -0.19
C VAL A 679 -9.53 10.72 0.80
N ASN A 680 -8.32 10.47 0.30
CA ASN A 680 -7.09 10.39 1.09
C ASN A 680 -6.09 11.47 0.64
N ALA A 681 -6.18 12.65 1.24
CA ALA A 681 -5.38 13.81 0.85
C ALA A 681 -4.24 14.09 1.83
N ALA A 682 -3.03 13.64 1.47
CA ALA A 682 -1.80 14.11 2.10
C ALA A 682 -1.39 15.51 1.58
N GLY A 683 -1.68 15.80 0.31
CA GLY A 683 -1.57 17.12 -0.31
C GLY A 683 -2.72 18.07 0.07
N LYS A 684 -2.67 19.32 -0.41
CA LYS A 684 -3.63 20.38 -0.10
C LYS A 684 -4.89 20.30 -0.98
N LEU A 685 -6.08 20.49 -0.40
CA LEU A 685 -7.33 20.73 -1.17
C LEU A 685 -7.68 22.23 -1.14
N THR A 686 -7.87 22.88 -2.29
CA THR A 686 -8.16 24.33 -2.36
C THR A 686 -9.44 24.63 -3.15
N GLY A 687 -10.59 24.47 -2.50
CA GLY A 687 -11.90 24.56 -3.16
C GLY A 687 -12.21 23.34 -4.03
N ALA A 688 -11.55 22.21 -3.74
CA ALA A 688 -11.80 20.93 -4.39
C ALA A 688 -13.28 20.59 -4.35
N THR A 689 -13.90 20.36 -5.50
CA THR A 689 -15.34 20.14 -5.58
C THR A 689 -15.66 18.68 -5.90
N PHE A 690 -16.44 18.03 -5.04
CA PHE A 690 -16.98 16.70 -5.25
C PHE A 690 -18.48 16.84 -5.53
N ASP A 691 -18.86 16.70 -6.80
CA ASP A 691 -20.23 16.86 -7.30
C ASP A 691 -20.86 15.49 -7.60
N MET A 692 -21.53 14.92 -6.59
CA MET A 692 -21.91 13.50 -6.60
C MET A 692 -23.27 13.30 -5.92
N ALA A 693 -24.35 13.54 -6.67
CA ALA A 693 -25.71 13.62 -6.13
C ALA A 693 -26.22 12.33 -5.42
N LYS A 694 -25.62 11.17 -5.71
CA LYS A 694 -26.06 9.84 -5.26
C LYS A 694 -25.18 9.20 -4.18
N VAL A 695 -24.13 9.90 -3.73
CA VAL A 695 -23.25 9.39 -2.68
C VAL A 695 -24.01 9.34 -1.36
N THR A 696 -23.98 8.18 -0.69
CA THR A 696 -24.61 7.95 0.62
C THR A 696 -23.58 7.80 1.74
N SER A 697 -22.32 7.49 1.40
CA SER A 697 -21.20 7.34 2.32
C SER A 697 -19.96 8.06 1.79
N ALA A 698 -19.30 8.84 2.65
CA ALA A 698 -18.02 9.47 2.34
C ALA A 698 -17.03 9.33 3.50
N ASN A 699 -15.79 8.94 3.19
CA ASN A 699 -14.66 9.08 4.11
C ASN A 699 -13.65 10.07 3.54
N ILE A 700 -13.23 11.02 4.36
CA ILE A 700 -12.29 12.08 3.96
C ILE A 700 -11.17 12.16 5.00
N THR A 701 -9.95 11.94 4.55
CA THR A 701 -8.72 12.21 5.29
C THR A 701 -8.00 13.40 4.67
N ALA A 702 -7.66 14.42 5.47
CA ALA A 702 -6.94 15.61 5.02
C ALA A 702 -5.77 15.97 5.96
N ASP A 703 -4.54 15.74 5.52
CA ASP A 703 -3.35 16.02 6.33
C ASP A 703 -2.89 17.48 6.25
N ALA A 704 -3.14 18.14 5.11
CA ALA A 704 -2.83 19.56 4.88
C ALA A 704 -4.06 20.46 5.04
N ASP A 705 -3.85 21.75 5.21
CA ASP A 705 -4.92 22.76 5.34
C ASP A 705 -5.81 22.75 4.09
N SER A 706 -7.07 22.36 4.25
CA SER A 706 -7.94 21.96 3.14
C SER A 706 -9.27 22.72 3.14
N THR A 707 -9.73 23.04 1.93
CA THR A 707 -11.06 23.61 1.69
C THR A 707 -11.75 22.79 0.60
N VAL A 708 -12.99 22.35 0.86
CA VAL A 708 -13.71 21.39 0.00
C VAL A 708 -15.12 21.90 -0.30
N ASN A 709 -15.70 21.56 -1.45
CA ASN A 709 -17.13 21.63 -1.70
C ASN A 709 -17.68 20.21 -1.83
N LEU A 710 -18.62 19.83 -0.96
CA LEU A 710 -19.21 18.50 -0.96
C LEU A 710 -20.69 18.59 -1.36
N ASN A 711 -20.96 18.48 -2.66
CA ASN A 711 -22.31 18.55 -3.22
C ASN A 711 -22.92 17.13 -3.28
N THR A 712 -23.32 16.60 -2.12
CA THR A 712 -23.79 15.22 -1.94
C THR A 712 -25.10 15.22 -1.13
N PRO A 713 -26.23 15.70 -1.69
CA PRO A 713 -27.49 15.85 -0.95
C PRO A 713 -28.06 14.55 -0.36
N GLU A 714 -27.70 13.38 -0.90
CA GLU A 714 -28.10 12.05 -0.41
C GLU A 714 -27.11 11.41 0.59
N LEU A 715 -26.05 12.13 0.99
CA LEU A 715 -25.03 11.64 1.92
C LEU A 715 -25.65 11.38 3.29
N GLN A 716 -25.53 10.16 3.80
CA GLN A 716 -26.05 9.74 5.11
C GLN A 716 -24.94 9.57 6.16
N PHE A 717 -23.73 9.17 5.73
CA PHE A 717 -22.58 8.96 6.59
C PHE A 717 -21.36 9.75 6.11
N LEU A 718 -20.79 10.58 6.98
CA LEU A 718 -19.53 11.29 6.74
C LEU A 718 -18.54 10.99 7.86
N ASN A 719 -17.39 10.44 7.50
CA ASN A 719 -16.22 10.35 8.37
C ASN A 719 -15.14 11.32 7.89
N LEU A 720 -14.65 12.18 8.79
CA LEU A 720 -13.69 13.23 8.49
C LEU A 720 -12.50 13.17 9.47
N ALA A 721 -11.32 12.80 8.98
CA ALA A 721 -10.08 12.77 9.76
C ALA A 721 -9.11 13.84 9.24
N THR A 722 -8.67 14.78 10.10
CA THR A 722 -7.87 15.92 9.67
C THR A 722 -6.63 16.12 10.53
N LYS A 723 -5.47 16.32 9.88
CA LYS A 723 -4.26 16.85 10.55
C LYS A 723 -4.06 18.34 10.29
N GLY A 724 -4.55 18.82 9.13
CA GLY A 724 -4.64 20.23 8.77
C GLY A 724 -5.94 20.88 9.24
N THR A 725 -6.09 22.17 8.96
CA THR A 725 -7.40 22.82 9.04
C THR A 725 -8.32 22.28 7.94
N PHE A 726 -9.62 22.24 8.19
CA PHE A 726 -10.61 21.80 7.20
C PHE A 726 -11.82 22.73 7.24
N ASP A 727 -12.25 23.21 6.07
CA ASP A 727 -13.41 24.09 5.93
C ASP A 727 -14.15 23.77 4.62
N PHE A 728 -15.42 24.16 4.53
CA PHE A 728 -16.12 24.18 3.26
C PHE A 728 -15.83 25.48 2.51
N ALA A 729 -15.48 25.36 1.22
CA ALA A 729 -15.28 26.52 0.38
C ALA A 729 -16.62 27.25 0.11
N ALA A 730 -16.54 28.50 -0.37
CA ALA A 730 -17.70 29.25 -0.84
C ALA A 730 -18.29 28.57 -2.09
N GLY A 731 -19.26 27.67 -1.90
CA GLY A 731 -19.77 26.81 -2.97
C GLY A 731 -20.96 25.94 -2.54
N PRO A 732 -21.37 24.97 -3.38
CA PRO A 732 -22.63 24.23 -3.20
C PRO A 732 -22.54 23.04 -2.25
N SER A 733 -21.92 23.19 -1.08
CA SER A 733 -21.88 22.10 -0.10
C SER A 733 -23.28 21.83 0.45
N HIS A 734 -23.77 20.59 0.28
CA HIS A 734 -25.11 20.15 0.69
C HIS A 734 -25.02 18.89 1.55
N LEU A 735 -25.37 19.02 2.84
CA LEU A 735 -25.36 17.94 3.83
C LEU A 735 -26.75 17.68 4.44
N SER A 736 -27.83 18.03 3.73
CA SER A 736 -29.20 17.93 4.26
C SER A 736 -29.60 16.48 4.61
N GLY A 737 -29.08 15.50 3.87
CA GLY A 737 -29.32 14.07 4.11
C GLY A 737 -28.46 13.45 5.20
N LEU A 738 -27.46 14.17 5.74
CA LEU A 738 -26.45 13.60 6.64
C LEU A 738 -27.09 13.14 7.95
N GLU A 739 -26.89 11.88 8.32
CA GLU A 739 -27.45 11.26 9.52
C GLU A 739 -26.38 10.99 10.59
N THR A 740 -25.18 10.60 10.15
CA THR A 740 -24.03 10.30 11.00
C THR A 740 -22.81 11.11 10.57
N LEU A 741 -22.23 11.85 11.52
CA LEU A 741 -21.00 12.60 11.35
C LEU A 741 -19.94 12.13 12.35
N ILE A 742 -18.79 11.70 11.86
CA ILE A 742 -17.60 11.41 12.68
C ILE A 742 -16.51 12.39 12.29
N VAL A 743 -15.92 13.08 13.27
CA VAL A 743 -14.80 14.00 13.05
C VAL A 743 -13.65 13.67 14.00
N SER A 744 -12.45 13.48 13.45
CA SER A 744 -11.20 13.42 14.22
C SER A 744 -10.28 14.56 13.80
N ALA A 745 -10.11 15.55 14.67
CA ALA A 745 -9.46 16.82 14.35
C ALA A 745 -8.13 17.01 15.07
N ALA A 746 -7.05 17.29 14.35
CA ALA A 746 -5.81 17.79 14.96
C ALA A 746 -5.77 19.33 15.03
N LYS A 747 -6.48 20.02 14.13
CA LYS A 747 -6.61 21.48 14.05
C LYS A 747 -8.09 21.88 13.90
N ALA A 748 -8.36 23.13 13.53
CA ALA A 748 -9.73 23.62 13.34
C ALA A 748 -10.45 22.93 12.16
N VAL A 749 -11.66 22.45 12.42
CA VAL A 749 -12.62 21.96 11.42
C VAL A 749 -13.86 22.85 11.50
N ASP A 750 -14.19 23.54 10.42
CA ASP A 750 -15.38 24.39 10.31
C ASP A 750 -16.38 23.81 9.31
N LEU A 751 -17.54 23.39 9.81
CA LEU A 751 -18.64 22.83 9.02
C LEU A 751 -19.90 23.70 9.13
N ASP A 752 -19.76 24.97 9.53
CA ASP A 752 -20.85 25.95 9.51
C ASP A 752 -20.68 26.93 8.35
N THR A 753 -19.46 27.48 8.21
CA THR A 753 -19.25 28.52 7.22
C THR A 753 -19.46 27.98 5.80
N ASN A 754 -20.15 28.76 4.96
CA ASN A 754 -20.37 28.46 3.55
C ASN A 754 -21.22 27.21 3.22
N LEU A 755 -21.92 26.60 4.18
CA LEU A 755 -22.94 25.59 3.87
C LEU A 755 -24.18 26.21 3.22
N ASN A 756 -24.58 25.69 2.06
CA ASN A 756 -25.83 26.08 1.41
C ASN A 756 -27.06 25.58 2.18
N THR A 757 -27.01 24.33 2.65
CA THR A 757 -28.08 23.69 3.44
C THR A 757 -27.48 23.06 4.68
N LYS A 758 -28.11 23.31 5.82
CA LYS A 758 -27.67 22.81 7.14
C LYS A 758 -27.90 21.30 7.26
N MET A 759 -27.37 20.69 8.32
CA MET A 759 -27.44 19.24 8.60
C MET A 759 -28.84 18.84 9.10
N THR A 760 -29.85 18.92 8.23
CA THR A 760 -31.27 18.81 8.62
C THR A 760 -31.69 17.41 9.09
N GLY A 761 -31.05 16.35 8.58
CA GLY A 761 -31.34 14.95 8.91
C GLY A 761 -30.45 14.33 9.99
N ILE A 762 -29.57 15.11 10.63
CA ILE A 762 -28.53 14.60 11.53
C ILE A 762 -29.12 13.92 12.76
N SER A 763 -28.49 12.83 13.20
CA SER A 763 -28.89 12.05 14.36
C SER A 763 -27.72 11.69 15.28
N SER A 764 -26.56 11.35 14.72
CA SER A 764 -25.38 10.95 15.51
C SER A 764 -24.16 11.77 15.09
N ILE A 765 -23.51 12.40 16.07
CA ILE A 765 -22.29 13.18 15.90
C ILE A 765 -21.25 12.68 16.90
N GLU A 766 -20.08 12.27 16.42
CA GLU A 766 -18.92 11.92 17.24
C GLU A 766 -17.73 12.80 16.87
N LEU A 767 -17.21 13.55 17.85
CA LEU A 767 -16.11 14.49 17.67
C LEU A 767 -14.95 14.11 18.58
N SER A 768 -13.75 14.02 18.01
CA SER A 768 -12.51 13.74 18.74
C SER A 768 -11.41 14.73 18.36
N GLY A 769 -10.51 15.03 19.30
CA GLY A 769 -9.38 15.93 19.09
C GLY A 769 -8.07 15.37 19.66
N ALA A 770 -6.99 15.45 18.88
CA ALA A 770 -5.65 15.03 19.32
C ALA A 770 -4.65 16.20 19.45
N GLY A 771 -4.83 17.27 18.67
CA GLY A 771 -3.93 18.42 18.62
C GLY A 771 -4.33 19.57 19.55
N ASN A 772 -3.40 20.51 19.77
CA ASN A 772 -3.66 21.67 20.64
C ASN A 772 -4.61 22.69 20.01
N ASP A 773 -4.61 22.80 18.68
CA ASP A 773 -5.49 23.67 17.91
C ASP A 773 -6.78 22.96 17.47
N ALA A 774 -7.06 21.77 18.00
CA ALA A 774 -8.24 20.99 17.65
C ALA A 774 -9.51 21.71 18.12
N LYS A 775 -10.26 22.24 17.15
CA LYS A 775 -11.54 22.93 17.34
C LYS A 775 -12.53 22.39 16.30
N VAL A 776 -13.78 22.17 16.69
CA VAL A 776 -14.85 21.87 15.73
C VAL A 776 -15.94 22.93 15.83
N THR A 777 -16.29 23.54 14.70
CA THR A 777 -17.45 24.44 14.55
C THR A 777 -18.49 23.73 13.70
N LEU A 778 -19.71 23.60 14.21
CA LEU A 778 -20.86 23.04 13.51
C LEU A 778 -21.94 24.10 13.34
N GLY A 779 -22.67 24.05 12.22
CA GLY A 779 -23.85 24.88 12.01
C GLY A 779 -25.07 24.43 12.80
N ALA A 780 -26.26 24.72 12.31
CA ALA A 780 -27.48 24.17 12.93
C ALA A 780 -27.59 22.67 12.67
N LEU A 781 -27.92 21.94 13.72
CA LEU A 781 -28.10 20.49 13.74
C LEU A 781 -29.59 20.18 13.80
N GLY A 782 -30.12 19.49 12.79
CA GLY A 782 -31.52 19.13 12.71
C GLY A 782 -32.48 20.29 12.45
N THR A 783 -33.78 19.99 12.49
CA THR A 783 -34.89 20.94 12.29
C THR A 783 -36.09 20.53 13.14
N THR A 784 -37.15 21.34 13.15
CA THR A 784 -38.43 20.99 13.81
C THR A 784 -39.14 19.80 13.18
N ASP A 785 -38.72 19.38 11.99
CA ASP A 785 -39.26 18.24 11.26
C ASP A 785 -38.36 16.99 11.39
N ASN A 786 -37.20 17.10 12.06
CA ASN A 786 -36.29 15.97 12.26
C ASN A 786 -36.89 14.98 13.28
N ASP A 787 -37.37 13.83 12.79
CA ASP A 787 -38.07 12.81 13.57
C ASP A 787 -37.14 11.82 14.29
N LYS A 788 -35.83 12.09 14.27
CA LYS A 788 -34.78 11.34 14.94
C LYS A 788 -34.30 12.04 16.22
N ASN A 789 -33.67 11.27 17.10
CA ASN A 789 -32.91 11.84 18.22
C ASN A 789 -31.59 12.42 17.71
N ILE A 790 -31.07 13.43 18.39
CA ILE A 790 -29.73 13.96 18.12
C ILE A 790 -28.81 13.63 19.31
N THR A 791 -27.73 12.91 19.06
CA THR A 791 -26.67 12.63 20.03
C THR A 791 -25.37 13.24 19.52
N LEU A 792 -24.78 14.15 20.28
CA LEU A 792 -23.45 14.71 20.05
C LEU A 792 -22.53 14.27 21.19
N THR A 793 -21.46 13.55 20.87
CA THR A 793 -20.40 13.19 21.81
C THR A 793 -19.10 13.85 21.37
N ALA A 794 -18.42 14.56 22.26
CA ALA A 794 -17.20 15.30 21.96
C ALA A 794 -16.11 15.08 23.01
N SER A 795 -14.88 14.84 22.56
CA SER A 795 -13.72 14.67 23.42
C SER A 795 -12.43 15.21 22.79
N GLY A 796 -11.43 15.57 23.61
CA GLY A 796 -10.09 15.91 23.14
C GLY A 796 -9.94 17.25 22.39
N LEU A 797 -11.03 17.99 22.17
CA LEU A 797 -11.03 19.31 21.52
C LEU A 797 -10.47 20.39 22.46
N LYS A 798 -9.17 20.65 22.37
CA LYS A 798 -8.44 21.60 23.25
C LYS A 798 -8.67 23.07 22.89
N ALA A 799 -8.94 23.38 21.61
CA ALA A 799 -9.26 24.72 21.15
C ALA A 799 -10.77 25.01 21.14
N GLY A 800 -11.61 23.97 21.30
CA GLY A 800 -13.02 24.11 21.68
C GLY A 800 -14.03 23.44 20.77
N LEU A 801 -15.31 23.64 21.09
CA LEU A 801 -16.47 23.15 20.35
C LEU A 801 -17.46 24.30 20.19
N GLU A 802 -17.94 24.53 18.98
CA GLU A 802 -19.03 25.46 18.70
C GLU A 802 -20.14 24.78 17.89
N THR A 803 -21.40 25.03 18.25
CA THR A 803 -22.57 24.57 17.48
C THR A 803 -23.57 25.70 17.25
N GLY A 804 -24.32 25.62 16.14
CA GLY A 804 -25.56 26.37 15.95
C GLY A 804 -26.71 25.82 16.81
N THR A 805 -27.96 26.10 16.41
CA THR A 805 -29.14 25.52 17.08
C THR A 805 -29.17 24.00 16.92
N ILE A 806 -29.63 23.29 17.93
CA ILE A 806 -29.84 21.83 17.89
C ILE A 806 -31.34 21.60 17.98
N THR A 807 -31.97 21.03 16.96
CA THR A 807 -33.43 21.00 16.87
C THR A 807 -33.96 19.65 16.39
N THR A 808 -35.02 19.18 17.06
CA THR A 808 -35.74 17.94 16.71
C THR A 808 -37.24 18.18 16.69
N ALA A 809 -37.99 17.27 16.08
CA ALA A 809 -39.45 17.21 16.18
C ALA A 809 -39.92 16.88 17.61
N ALA A 810 -41.23 16.96 17.84
CA ALA A 810 -41.81 16.71 19.16
C ALA A 810 -41.54 15.29 19.69
N SER A 811 -41.49 15.16 21.02
CA SER A 811 -41.27 13.87 21.71
C SER A 811 -39.96 13.17 21.33
N ARG A 812 -38.90 13.92 21.03
CA ARG A 812 -37.54 13.43 20.74
C ARG A 812 -36.55 13.76 21.85
N THR A 813 -35.36 13.19 21.75
CA THR A 813 -34.26 13.44 22.68
C THR A 813 -33.10 14.12 21.98
N ILE A 814 -32.55 15.14 22.64
CA ILE A 814 -31.26 15.75 22.31
C ILE A 814 -30.29 15.43 23.45
N THR A 815 -29.15 14.81 23.13
CA THR A 815 -28.08 14.51 24.07
C THR A 815 -26.79 15.16 23.59
N VAL A 816 -26.17 15.96 24.45
CA VAL A 816 -24.85 16.57 24.22
C VAL A 816 -23.92 16.11 25.34
N ASP A 817 -22.98 15.23 25.03
CA ASP A 817 -21.90 14.85 25.92
C ASP A 817 -20.60 15.53 25.48
N ALA A 818 -20.26 16.65 26.13
CA ALA A 818 -19.00 17.36 25.94
C ALA A 818 -18.08 17.19 27.17
N ALA A 819 -18.23 16.10 27.93
CA ALA A 819 -17.44 15.86 29.14
C ALA A 819 -15.94 15.75 28.85
N GLY A 820 -15.56 15.25 27.68
CA GLY A 820 -14.18 15.12 27.25
C GLY A 820 -13.58 16.38 26.59
N VAL A 821 -14.33 17.48 26.45
CA VAL A 821 -13.84 18.71 25.81
C VAL A 821 -13.08 19.55 26.84
N THR A 822 -11.83 19.90 26.51
CA THR A 822 -10.96 20.69 27.40
C THR A 822 -10.83 22.16 26.96
N GLY A 823 -11.22 22.51 25.74
CA GLY A 823 -11.35 23.89 25.28
C GLY A 823 -12.69 24.53 25.65
N GLY A 824 -12.96 25.74 25.17
CA GLY A 824 -14.27 26.38 25.35
C GLY A 824 -15.38 25.65 24.63
N VAL A 825 -16.60 25.69 25.17
CA VAL A 825 -17.79 25.07 24.59
C VAL A 825 -18.85 26.13 24.41
N LYS A 826 -19.30 26.34 23.16
CA LYS A 826 -20.38 27.24 22.80
C LYS A 826 -21.49 26.48 22.08
N LEU A 827 -22.68 26.43 22.68
CA LEU A 827 -23.83 25.75 22.10
C LEU A 827 -24.93 26.75 21.78
N GLY A 828 -25.50 26.64 20.59
CA GLY A 828 -26.78 27.26 20.28
C GLY A 828 -27.93 26.65 21.08
N VAL A 829 -29.15 27.15 20.86
CA VAL A 829 -30.33 26.66 21.59
C VAL A 829 -30.61 25.21 21.22
N ALA A 830 -30.72 24.34 22.22
CA ALA A 830 -31.21 22.97 22.05
C ALA A 830 -32.73 22.92 22.25
N SER A 831 -33.48 22.56 21.23
CA SER A 831 -34.94 22.63 21.24
C SER A 831 -35.58 21.36 20.68
N VAL A 832 -36.43 20.75 21.48
CA VAL A 832 -37.44 19.81 21.02
C VAL A 832 -38.68 20.63 20.66
N ASN A 833 -39.19 20.46 19.44
CA ASN A 833 -40.40 21.15 18.99
C ASN A 833 -41.58 20.77 19.91
N ASP A 834 -42.31 21.77 20.42
CA ASP A 834 -43.29 21.61 21.52
C ASP A 834 -42.69 21.17 22.86
N ALA A 835 -42.46 22.15 23.75
CA ALA A 835 -41.87 21.91 25.07
C ALA A 835 -42.79 21.15 26.05
N ILE A 836 -44.04 20.85 25.69
CA ILE A 836 -44.98 20.09 26.54
C ILE A 836 -45.03 18.61 26.12
N ALA A 837 -44.67 18.28 24.88
CA ALA A 837 -44.55 16.90 24.42
C ALA A 837 -43.40 16.17 25.15
N ASP A 838 -43.44 14.82 25.25
CA ASP A 838 -42.51 13.97 26.04
C ASP A 838 -41.01 13.98 25.61
N GLY A 839 -40.47 15.12 25.19
CA GLY A 839 -39.07 15.29 24.79
C GLY A 839 -38.11 15.55 25.94
N THR A 840 -36.83 15.29 25.69
CA THR A 840 -35.76 15.46 26.67
C THR A 840 -34.53 16.13 26.05
N VAL A 841 -33.91 17.07 26.77
CA VAL A 841 -32.60 17.64 26.45
C VAL A 841 -31.65 17.29 27.59
N THR A 842 -30.55 16.58 27.29
CA THR A 842 -29.46 16.30 28.23
C THR A 842 -28.17 16.92 27.74
N MET A 843 -27.47 17.64 28.60
CA MET A 843 -26.14 18.21 28.32
C MET A 843 -25.19 17.90 29.47
N THR A 844 -24.00 17.37 29.17
CA THR A 844 -22.98 17.02 30.16
C THR A 844 -21.66 17.69 29.80
N PHE A 845 -21.02 18.32 30.79
CA PHE A 845 -19.75 19.04 30.63
C PHE A 845 -18.75 18.62 31.70
N GLY A 846 -17.48 18.54 31.29
CA GLY A 846 -16.36 18.15 32.15
C GLY A 846 -15.44 19.33 32.47
N ALA A 847 -14.26 19.02 33.01
CA ALA A 847 -13.24 20.01 33.27
C ALA A 847 -12.74 20.61 31.95
N ASN A 848 -13.09 21.87 31.70
CA ASN A 848 -12.64 22.63 30.53
C ASN A 848 -11.86 23.88 30.95
N ASN A 849 -10.94 24.32 30.09
CA ASN A 849 -10.05 25.46 30.24
C ASN A 849 -10.54 26.70 29.49
N GLY A 850 -11.79 26.70 29.01
CA GLY A 850 -12.38 27.79 28.22
C GLY A 850 -13.69 28.30 28.81
N THR A 851 -14.40 29.13 28.04
CA THR A 851 -15.75 29.58 28.40
C THR A 851 -16.78 28.49 28.06
N LEU A 852 -17.74 28.29 28.96
CA LEU A 852 -18.95 27.52 28.69
C LEU A 852 -20.07 28.52 28.37
N ASP A 853 -20.55 28.54 27.13
CA ASP A 853 -21.64 29.40 26.66
C ASP A 853 -22.78 28.53 26.11
N ILE A 854 -23.95 28.61 26.75
CA ILE A 854 -25.14 27.84 26.36
C ILE A 854 -26.26 28.84 26.10
N ALA A 855 -26.72 28.93 24.84
CA ALA A 855 -27.77 29.88 24.50
C ALA A 855 -29.13 29.55 25.16
N GLY A 856 -29.44 28.26 25.34
CA GLY A 856 -30.65 27.82 26.02
C GLY A 856 -31.06 26.38 25.72
N ALA A 857 -32.11 25.93 26.40
CA ALA A 857 -32.69 24.60 26.23
C ALA A 857 -34.23 24.65 26.28
N THR A 858 -34.91 23.85 25.47
CA THR A 858 -36.38 23.76 25.42
C THR A 858 -36.81 22.31 25.20
N ALA A 859 -37.45 21.71 26.20
CA ALA A 859 -38.05 20.37 26.16
C ALA A 859 -38.90 20.17 27.42
N LYS A 860 -39.72 19.11 27.49
CA LYS A 860 -40.45 18.78 28.73
C LYS A 860 -39.49 18.51 29.89
N ASN A 861 -38.41 17.76 29.61
CA ASN A 861 -37.33 17.49 30.56
C ASN A 861 -36.02 18.10 30.07
N VAL A 862 -35.38 18.92 30.90
CA VAL A 862 -34.04 19.48 30.62
C VAL A 862 -33.09 19.09 31.75
N ASN A 863 -31.95 18.51 31.41
CA ASN A 863 -30.87 18.18 32.33
C ASN A 863 -29.55 18.73 31.81
N ILE A 864 -28.98 19.70 32.53
CA ILE A 864 -27.69 20.33 32.22
C ILE A 864 -26.76 20.07 33.41
N ASP A 865 -25.72 19.27 33.20
CA ASP A 865 -24.73 18.93 34.21
C ASP A 865 -23.36 19.52 33.87
N ALA A 866 -23.04 20.65 34.49
CA ALA A 866 -21.73 21.30 34.43
C ALA A 866 -20.96 21.16 35.77
N SER A 867 -21.33 20.18 36.60
CA SER A 867 -20.75 20.02 37.95
C SER A 867 -19.24 19.75 37.93
N ALA A 868 -18.73 19.16 36.85
CA ALA A 868 -17.32 18.83 36.69
C ALA A 868 -16.47 19.96 36.07
N VAL A 869 -17.07 21.08 35.66
CA VAL A 869 -16.35 22.26 35.13
C VAL A 869 -15.57 22.93 36.27
N ILE A 870 -14.32 23.36 36.05
CA ILE A 870 -13.47 23.92 37.11
C ILE A 870 -13.22 25.41 36.84
N ALA A 871 -13.94 26.33 37.51
CA ALA A 871 -13.77 27.78 37.29
C ALA A 871 -12.61 28.42 38.07
N SER A 872 -11.99 27.72 39.03
CA SER A 872 -11.04 28.33 40.00
C SER A 872 -9.74 28.89 39.39
N GLY A 873 -9.47 28.65 38.11
CA GLY A 873 -8.35 29.23 37.35
C GLY A 873 -8.74 30.08 36.13
N LEU A 874 -10.04 30.26 35.85
CA LEU A 874 -10.55 30.83 34.59
C LEU A 874 -11.41 32.06 34.87
N THR A 875 -11.09 33.19 34.22
CA THR A 875 -11.99 34.34 34.13
C THR A 875 -13.09 34.02 33.11
N GLY A 876 -14.31 33.70 33.54
CA GLY A 876 -15.50 33.67 32.66
C GLY A 876 -16.14 32.32 32.33
N ALA A 877 -15.85 31.24 33.07
CA ALA A 877 -16.67 30.02 33.00
C ALA A 877 -17.97 30.24 33.80
N SER A 878 -19.04 30.62 33.09
CA SER A 878 -20.34 31.04 33.64
C SER A 878 -21.45 30.58 32.72
N PHE A 879 -22.60 30.15 33.24
CA PHE A 879 -23.81 30.15 32.39
C PHE A 879 -24.08 31.59 31.92
N GLY A 880 -24.09 31.82 30.59
CA GLY A 880 -24.15 33.17 30.00
C GLY A 880 -25.37 33.98 30.42
N ASN A 881 -25.34 35.31 30.23
CA ASN A 881 -26.37 36.23 30.75
C ASN A 881 -27.80 36.04 30.19
N THR A 882 -27.96 35.19 29.17
CA THR A 882 -29.22 34.94 28.44
C THR A 882 -29.67 33.47 28.48
N THR A 883 -29.01 32.60 29.24
CA THR A 883 -29.34 31.17 29.25
C THR A 883 -30.79 30.96 29.66
N THR A 884 -31.63 30.54 28.71
CA THR A 884 -33.07 30.35 28.93
C THR A 884 -33.42 28.87 28.86
N VAL A 885 -34.04 28.35 29.91
CA VAL A 885 -34.46 26.94 30.02
C VAL A 885 -35.99 26.88 30.09
N THR A 886 -36.62 26.40 29.03
CA THR A 886 -38.07 26.18 28.98
C THR A 886 -38.39 24.71 29.22
N ALA A 887 -38.98 24.37 30.37
CA ALA A 887 -39.28 22.98 30.72
C ALA A 887 -40.39 22.81 31.77
N GLU A 888 -40.95 21.60 31.85
CA GLU A 888 -41.75 21.14 32.98
C GLU A 888 -40.83 20.67 34.12
N THR A 889 -39.80 19.89 33.78
CA THR A 889 -38.75 19.46 34.70
C THR A 889 -37.39 19.96 34.22
N ALA A 890 -36.71 20.80 35.02
CA ALA A 890 -35.37 21.28 34.73
C ALA A 890 -34.41 20.90 35.86
N THR A 891 -33.27 20.32 35.51
CA THR A 891 -32.13 20.12 36.40
C THR A 891 -30.92 20.82 35.80
N VAL A 892 -30.36 21.80 36.49
CA VAL A 892 -29.18 22.56 36.06
C VAL A 892 -28.17 22.58 37.19
N LYS A 893 -26.99 22.01 36.97
CA LYS A 893 -25.93 21.93 37.98
C LYS A 893 -24.68 22.65 37.52
N GLY A 894 -24.22 23.61 38.31
CA GLY A 894 -23.06 24.46 38.04
C GLY A 894 -22.20 24.71 39.28
N ALA A 895 -22.13 23.75 40.22
CA ALA A 895 -21.50 23.86 41.55
C ALA A 895 -20.10 24.51 41.60
N ASN A 896 -19.37 24.47 40.50
CA ASN A 896 -17.98 24.92 40.38
C ASN A 896 -17.79 26.04 39.34
N LEU A 897 -18.88 26.59 38.79
CA LEU A 897 -18.86 27.71 37.85
C LEU A 897 -18.70 29.06 38.57
N GLY A 898 -18.31 30.11 37.83
CA GLY A 898 -18.21 31.49 38.32
C GLY A 898 -19.58 32.11 38.58
N ASP A 899 -19.81 33.33 38.08
CA ASP A 899 -21.15 33.93 38.15
C ASP A 899 -22.11 33.13 37.27
N ASN A 900 -23.32 32.85 37.70
CA ASN A 900 -24.29 32.15 36.86
C ASN A 900 -25.57 32.95 36.73
N SER A 901 -26.10 33.02 35.52
CA SER A 901 -27.43 33.58 35.30
C SER A 901 -28.28 32.64 34.46
N VAL A 902 -29.41 32.21 35.01
CA VAL A 902 -30.32 31.29 34.33
C VAL A 902 -31.75 31.78 34.47
N THR A 903 -32.44 31.87 33.34
CA THR A 903 -33.88 32.12 33.30
C THR A 903 -34.62 30.82 33.02
N PHE A 904 -35.42 30.36 33.98
CA PHE A 904 -36.36 29.26 33.79
C PHE A 904 -37.70 29.81 33.28
N VAL A 905 -38.21 29.22 32.22
CA VAL A 905 -39.55 29.45 31.70
C VAL A 905 -40.39 28.22 31.99
N ALA A 906 -41.20 28.32 33.03
CA ALA A 906 -42.20 27.34 33.40
C ALA A 906 -43.27 27.23 32.29
N ASN A 907 -43.37 26.04 31.70
CA ASN A 907 -44.32 25.72 30.63
C ASN A 907 -45.18 24.51 31.03
N GLY A 908 -46.47 24.74 31.35
CA GLY A 908 -47.35 23.78 32.04
C GLY A 908 -47.96 24.34 33.34
N THR A 909 -48.53 23.49 34.19
CA THR A 909 -49.18 23.92 35.47
C THR A 909 -48.36 23.61 36.73
N GLU A 910 -47.46 22.63 36.65
CA GLU A 910 -46.57 22.23 37.74
C GLU A 910 -45.14 22.06 37.19
N HIS A 911 -44.15 22.59 37.90
CA HIS A 911 -42.76 22.65 37.45
C HIS A 911 -41.81 22.15 38.52
N THR A 912 -40.93 21.23 38.15
CA THR A 912 -39.86 20.74 39.02
C THR A 912 -38.53 21.37 38.61
N LEU A 913 -37.99 22.25 39.44
CA LEU A 913 -36.73 22.95 39.19
C LEU A 913 -35.68 22.51 40.21
N ASN A 914 -34.61 21.91 39.73
CA ASN A 914 -33.43 21.56 40.52
C ASN A 914 -32.24 22.38 40.03
N TYR A 915 -31.81 23.36 40.80
CA TYR A 915 -30.69 24.24 40.45
C TYR A 915 -29.56 24.09 41.47
N THR A 916 -28.32 24.02 41.00
CA THR A 916 -27.13 24.16 41.83
C THR A 916 -26.25 25.25 41.21
N GLY A 917 -26.13 26.36 41.93
CA GLY A 917 -25.36 27.54 41.57
C GLY A 917 -23.86 27.37 41.76
N GLY A 918 -23.13 28.45 41.57
CA GLY A 918 -21.69 28.48 41.42
C GLY A 918 -20.94 28.81 42.69
N ILE A 919 -19.70 29.28 42.49
CA ILE A 919 -18.77 29.76 43.51
C ILE A 919 -18.63 31.29 43.48
N LYS A 920 -19.58 31.99 42.84
CA LYS A 920 -19.70 33.45 42.84
C LYS A 920 -21.19 33.82 42.87
N ASN A 921 -21.60 34.92 42.23
CA ASN A 921 -22.97 35.39 42.30
C ASN A 921 -23.89 34.57 41.39
N ASP A 922 -24.99 34.08 41.96
CA ASP A 922 -26.01 33.35 41.23
C ASP A 922 -27.28 34.20 41.05
N ALA A 923 -27.76 34.31 39.81
CA ALA A 923 -28.97 35.03 39.43
C ALA A 923 -29.95 34.08 38.73
N VAL A 924 -30.93 33.60 39.50
CA VAL A 924 -31.99 32.72 39.00
C VAL A 924 -33.28 33.51 38.81
N VAL A 925 -33.79 33.52 37.59
CA VAL A 925 -35.09 34.11 37.26
C VAL A 925 -36.05 32.99 36.87
N ILE A 926 -37.23 32.96 37.47
CA ILE A 926 -38.30 32.04 37.11
C ILE A 926 -39.46 32.84 36.55
N THR A 927 -39.84 32.53 35.32
CA THR A 927 -41.01 33.08 34.63
C THR A 927 -41.97 31.97 34.30
N SER A 928 -43.25 32.28 34.10
CA SER A 928 -44.24 31.29 33.69
C SER A 928 -45.11 31.82 32.56
N THR A 929 -45.47 30.91 31.66
CA THR A 929 -46.39 31.13 30.53
C THR A 929 -47.77 30.50 30.75
N ALA A 930 -47.99 29.89 31.93
CA ALA A 930 -49.23 29.21 32.27
C ALA A 930 -50.43 30.17 32.34
N ALA A 931 -51.57 29.75 31.80
CA ALA A 931 -52.78 30.58 31.75
C ALA A 931 -53.50 30.73 33.11
N GLU A 932 -53.30 29.79 34.06
CA GLU A 932 -54.08 29.72 35.31
C GLU A 932 -53.23 29.55 36.58
N THR A 933 -52.40 28.51 36.68
CA THR A 933 -51.61 28.20 37.89
C THR A 933 -50.20 27.79 37.51
N SER A 934 -49.22 28.32 38.23
CA SER A 934 -47.80 27.99 38.13
C SER A 934 -47.31 27.49 39.49
N LYS A 935 -47.36 26.18 39.72
CA LYS A 935 -46.76 25.55 40.91
C LYS A 935 -45.29 25.28 40.63
N ILE A 936 -44.40 25.80 41.48
CA ILE A 936 -42.95 25.63 41.36
C ILE A 936 -42.47 24.83 42.59
N LYS A 937 -41.85 23.67 42.33
CA LYS A 937 -41.30 22.77 43.34
C LYS A 937 -39.87 22.36 42.98
N GLY A 938 -39.18 21.71 43.91
CA GLY A 938 -37.81 21.20 43.72
C GLY A 938 -36.79 21.90 44.62
N THR A 939 -35.51 21.74 44.31
CA THR A 939 -34.41 22.23 45.14
C THR A 939 -33.58 23.28 44.41
N ILE A 940 -33.46 24.48 44.99
CA ILE A 940 -32.55 25.53 44.52
C ILE A 940 -31.41 25.69 45.54
N ALA A 941 -30.20 25.39 45.12
CA ALA A 941 -28.98 25.69 45.85
C ALA A 941 -28.28 26.84 45.15
N LEU A 942 -28.25 28.06 45.71
CA LEU A 942 -27.60 29.20 45.06
C LEU A 942 -26.08 29.19 45.26
N GLY A 943 -25.58 28.66 46.38
CA GLY A 943 -24.15 28.40 46.57
C GLY A 943 -23.44 29.52 47.34
N ASP A 944 -22.28 29.19 47.92
CA ASP A 944 -21.24 30.10 48.43
C ASP A 944 -21.61 31.30 49.37
N THR A 945 -20.79 32.38 49.35
CA THR A 945 -20.94 33.63 50.14
C THR A 945 -21.14 34.87 49.24
N GLY A 946 -21.44 34.65 47.96
CA GLY A 946 -21.69 35.67 46.94
C GLY A 946 -22.99 36.42 47.18
N THR A 947 -23.30 37.38 46.30
CA THR A 947 -24.60 38.06 46.34
C THR A 947 -25.57 37.35 45.40
N ASP A 948 -26.34 36.42 45.95
CA ASP A 948 -27.29 35.63 45.16
C ASP A 948 -28.67 36.25 45.10
N THR A 949 -29.35 36.00 43.99
CA THR A 949 -30.72 36.46 43.75
C THR A 949 -31.58 35.36 43.16
N LEU A 950 -32.75 35.15 43.77
CA LEU A 950 -33.83 34.35 43.21
C LEU A 950 -35.05 35.24 42.99
N ILE A 951 -35.43 35.41 41.73
CA ILE A 951 -36.58 36.22 41.32
C ILE A 951 -37.63 35.32 40.66
N VAL A 952 -38.84 35.34 41.18
CA VAL A 952 -40.01 34.79 40.50
C VAL A 952 -40.79 35.97 39.90
N GLY A 953 -40.83 36.10 38.58
CA GLY A 953 -41.36 37.28 37.90
C GLY A 953 -41.86 37.01 36.49
N GLY A 954 -42.24 38.05 35.73
CA GLY A 954 -42.62 37.89 34.32
C GLY A 954 -43.87 37.05 34.08
N LEU A 955 -44.78 36.97 35.06
CA LEU A 955 -46.04 36.23 34.97
C LEU A 955 -46.97 36.93 33.96
N THR A 956 -46.98 36.43 32.72
CA THR A 956 -47.79 36.97 31.62
C THR A 956 -49.05 36.14 31.45
N ASN A 957 -50.21 36.80 31.29
CA ASN A 957 -51.47 36.13 30.97
C ASN A 957 -52.06 36.71 29.68
N THR A 958 -52.70 35.84 28.92
CA THR A 958 -53.60 36.21 27.82
C THR A 958 -54.93 36.66 28.41
N ALA A 959 -55.13 37.98 28.49
CA ALA A 959 -56.39 38.70 28.75
C ALA A 959 -57.51 37.98 29.55
N GLY A 960 -57.53 38.17 30.88
CA GLY A 960 -58.76 38.10 31.69
C GLY A 960 -58.86 36.99 32.75
N VAL A 961 -57.89 36.09 32.86
CA VAL A 961 -57.85 35.06 33.92
C VAL A 961 -56.88 35.47 35.03
N ALA A 962 -57.16 35.11 36.27
CA ALA A 962 -56.29 35.42 37.39
C ALA A 962 -55.23 34.31 37.55
N THR A 963 -53.95 34.69 37.59
CA THR A 963 -52.82 33.76 37.69
C THR A 963 -52.51 33.41 39.14
N LYS A 964 -52.24 32.14 39.43
CA LYS A 964 -51.82 31.64 40.75
C LYS A 964 -50.34 31.26 40.75
N VAL A 965 -49.61 31.62 41.81
CA VAL A 965 -48.22 31.20 42.04
C VAL A 965 -48.17 30.37 43.31
N ASP A 966 -47.62 29.16 43.25
CA ASP A 966 -47.45 28.30 44.41
C ASP A 966 -45.98 27.88 44.57
N LEU A 967 -45.33 28.41 45.62
CA LEU A 967 -43.94 28.11 45.99
C LEU A 967 -43.84 27.23 47.24
N SER A 968 -44.95 26.64 47.70
CA SER A 968 -45.02 25.99 49.01
C SER A 968 -44.13 24.75 49.15
N GLU A 969 -43.78 24.10 48.03
CA GLU A 969 -42.91 22.92 47.93
C GLU A 969 -41.50 23.25 47.40
N LEU A 970 -41.14 24.53 47.30
CA LEU A 970 -39.80 24.95 46.91
C LEU A 970 -38.84 24.88 48.10
N VAL A 971 -37.71 24.20 47.90
CA VAL A 971 -36.67 24.04 48.92
C VAL A 971 -35.42 24.81 48.50
N MET A 972 -34.99 25.75 49.33
CA MET A 972 -33.71 26.45 49.21
C MET A 972 -32.67 25.85 50.15
N THR A 973 -31.49 25.58 49.62
CA THR A 973 -30.31 25.06 50.37
C THR A 973 -29.10 25.97 50.12
N GLY A 974 -28.22 26.14 51.12
CA GLY A 974 -27.13 27.13 51.04
C GLY A 974 -26.97 27.93 52.33
N ALA A 975 -26.12 28.96 52.34
CA ALA A 975 -25.94 29.82 53.50
C ALA A 975 -27.24 30.57 53.86
N THR A 976 -27.33 31.07 55.08
CA THR A 976 -28.58 31.61 55.64
C THR A 976 -28.94 32.98 55.06
N THR A 977 -27.98 33.72 54.51
CA THR A 977 -28.16 35.06 53.93
C THR A 977 -28.85 35.05 52.57
N ASP A 978 -28.87 33.91 51.89
CA ASP A 978 -29.20 33.83 50.45
C ASP A 978 -30.61 33.27 50.23
N LYS A 979 -31.36 33.09 51.31
CA LYS A 979 -32.71 32.50 51.32
C LYS A 979 -33.81 33.56 51.17
N LEU A 980 -33.58 34.53 50.28
CA LEU A 980 -34.54 35.58 49.95
C LEU A 980 -35.14 35.33 48.57
N ILE A 981 -36.46 35.19 48.48
CA ILE A 981 -37.19 35.05 47.21
C ILE A 981 -37.90 36.36 46.90
N THR A 982 -37.60 36.97 45.76
CA THR A 982 -38.35 38.14 45.30
C THR A 982 -39.43 37.74 44.31
N ILE A 983 -40.70 37.98 44.66
CA ILE A 983 -41.86 37.72 43.81
C ILE A 983 -42.33 39.05 43.22
N ASN A 984 -42.26 39.20 41.90
CA ASN A 984 -42.65 40.44 41.20
C ASN A 984 -43.93 40.24 40.39
N ALA A 985 -45.01 40.94 40.76
CA ALA A 985 -46.23 41.01 39.96
C ALA A 985 -45.97 41.82 38.67
N GLY A 986 -46.19 41.21 37.50
CA GLY A 986 -45.98 41.88 36.21
C GLY A 986 -46.97 43.03 35.97
N ALA A 987 -46.58 44.01 35.14
CA ALA A 987 -47.40 45.19 34.84
C ALA A 987 -48.79 44.87 34.24
N ALA A 988 -48.97 43.68 33.63
CA ALA A 988 -50.14 43.32 32.82
C ALA A 988 -51.17 42.37 33.46
N THR A 989 -50.93 41.79 34.66
CA THR A 989 -51.74 40.66 35.20
C THR A 989 -52.37 40.95 36.57
N ALA A 990 -53.47 40.26 36.93
CA ALA A 990 -54.03 40.24 38.29
C ALA A 990 -53.66 38.89 38.93
N LEU A 991 -53.08 38.88 40.14
CA LEU A 991 -52.59 37.67 40.80
C LEU A 991 -53.64 37.18 41.80
N SER A 992 -54.46 36.20 41.44
CA SER A 992 -55.52 35.73 42.37
C SER A 992 -55.00 35.09 43.65
N GLU A 993 -53.83 34.44 43.61
CA GLU A 993 -53.33 33.62 44.71
C GLU A 993 -51.80 33.50 44.64
N ILE A 994 -51.13 33.79 45.76
CA ILE A 994 -49.70 33.61 45.96
C ILE A 994 -49.54 32.75 47.21
N ARG A 995 -48.96 31.56 47.08
CA ARG A 995 -48.53 30.74 48.23
C ARG A 995 -47.03 30.93 48.42
N LEU A 996 -46.69 31.46 49.59
CA LEU A 996 -45.34 31.78 49.99
C LEU A 996 -44.51 30.52 50.26
N SER A 997 -43.20 30.67 50.17
CA SER A 997 -42.25 29.61 50.45
C SER A 997 -42.11 29.40 51.96
N GLN A 998 -41.12 28.62 52.37
CA GLN A 998 -40.75 28.48 53.78
C GLN A 998 -39.62 29.42 54.23
N TYR A 999 -39.17 30.29 53.34
CA TYR A 999 -38.01 31.17 53.52
C TYR A 999 -38.45 32.64 53.58
N ASP A 1000 -37.50 33.57 53.53
CA ASP A 1000 -37.81 35.00 53.50
C ASP A 1000 -38.33 35.33 52.09
N ASP A 1001 -39.60 35.68 51.98
CA ASP A 1001 -40.19 36.10 50.70
C ASP A 1001 -40.42 37.60 50.69
N THR A 1002 -39.97 38.30 49.64
CA THR A 1002 -40.38 39.67 49.32
C THR A 1002 -41.38 39.64 48.17
N VAL A 1003 -42.63 39.97 48.45
CA VAL A 1003 -43.70 40.09 47.46
C VAL A 1003 -43.88 41.55 47.07
N ASN A 1004 -43.68 41.85 45.79
CA ASN A 1004 -43.95 43.15 45.19
C ASN A 1004 -45.26 43.08 44.40
N LEU A 1005 -46.36 43.54 45.01
CA LEU A 1005 -47.66 43.67 44.37
C LEU A 1005 -47.72 44.92 43.49
N ARG A 1006 -48.64 44.94 42.52
CA ARG A 1006 -48.86 46.11 41.66
C ARG A 1006 -49.72 47.15 42.37
N ALA A 1007 -49.41 48.44 42.15
CA ALA A 1007 -50.28 49.53 42.59
C ALA A 1007 -51.62 49.55 41.79
N ALA A 1008 -52.70 49.13 42.47
CA ALA A 1008 -54.12 49.39 42.20
C ALA A 1008 -54.68 49.11 40.78
N GLN A 1009 -55.25 47.92 40.59
CA GLN A 1009 -56.41 47.68 39.69
C GLN A 1009 -57.40 46.69 40.35
N ASN A 1010 -58.63 46.63 39.86
CA ASN A 1010 -59.87 46.11 40.48
C ASN A 1010 -59.94 44.60 40.86
N ALA A 1011 -58.84 43.95 41.25
CA ALA A 1011 -58.82 42.53 41.63
C ALA A 1011 -58.11 42.35 42.98
N SER A 1012 -58.70 41.53 43.86
CA SER A 1012 -58.12 41.16 45.15
C SER A 1012 -57.04 40.10 44.98
N ASP A 1013 -55.80 40.39 45.41
CA ASP A 1013 -54.73 39.40 45.45
C ASP A 1013 -54.77 38.64 46.79
N LYS A 1014 -54.73 37.29 46.79
CA LYS A 1014 -54.72 36.46 48.01
C LYS A 1014 -53.30 35.95 48.31
N ILE A 1015 -52.76 36.26 49.49
CA ILE A 1015 -51.43 35.83 49.91
C ILE A 1015 -51.55 34.81 51.04
N PHE A 1016 -51.07 33.59 50.79
CA PHE A 1016 -51.09 32.49 51.73
C PHE A 1016 -49.71 32.31 52.33
N PHE A 1017 -49.62 32.47 53.64
CA PHE A 1017 -48.46 32.04 54.40
C PHE A 1017 -48.41 30.50 54.45
N ASN A 1018 -47.22 29.94 54.69
CA ASN A 1018 -46.98 28.49 54.67
C ASN A 1018 -46.53 27.98 56.06
N ASP A 1019 -46.99 26.78 56.45
CA ASP A 1019 -47.07 26.06 57.75
C ASP A 1019 -46.37 26.56 59.05
N ALA A 1020 -46.92 26.15 60.20
CA ALA A 1020 -46.55 26.55 61.56
C ALA A 1020 -45.23 25.91 62.07
N GLY A 1021 -44.13 26.68 62.03
CA GLY A 1021 -42.86 26.32 62.69
C GLY A 1021 -41.60 26.98 62.11
N LYS A 1022 -41.73 28.10 61.38
CA LYS A 1022 -40.66 28.65 60.54
C LYS A 1022 -39.99 29.89 61.12
N THR A 1023 -38.77 30.17 60.66
CA THR A 1023 -37.83 31.20 61.14
C THR A 1023 -37.64 32.38 60.17
N GLY A 1024 -38.45 32.48 59.11
CA GLY A 1024 -38.26 33.46 58.02
C GLY A 1024 -39.24 34.65 58.04
N LEU A 1025 -38.78 35.81 57.56
CA LEU A 1025 -39.48 37.09 57.55
C LEU A 1025 -40.03 37.42 56.16
N ASN A 1026 -41.35 37.43 56.00
CA ASN A 1026 -42.00 37.78 54.74
C ASN A 1026 -42.26 39.28 54.62
N THR A 1027 -41.86 39.93 53.53
CA THR A 1027 -42.13 41.34 53.26
C THR A 1027 -43.12 41.50 52.11
N ILE A 1028 -44.19 42.26 52.32
CA ILE A 1028 -45.23 42.49 51.32
C ILE A 1028 -45.30 43.99 51.01
N ASN A 1029 -45.05 44.33 49.74
CA ASN A 1029 -45.07 45.69 49.21
C ASN A 1029 -46.31 45.90 48.34
N GLY A 1030 -46.92 47.09 48.39
CA GLY A 1030 -48.04 47.45 47.51
C GLY A 1030 -49.42 46.95 47.94
N PHE A 1031 -49.55 46.35 49.14
CA PHE A 1031 -50.80 45.81 49.67
C PHE A 1031 -51.89 46.88 49.88
N VAL A 1032 -53.11 46.61 49.41
CA VAL A 1032 -54.29 47.49 49.48
C VAL A 1032 -55.41 46.84 50.31
N GLY A 1033 -55.55 47.24 51.58
CA GLY A 1033 -56.63 46.77 52.47
C GLY A 1033 -57.91 47.62 52.46
N GLY A 1034 -59.06 47.04 52.85
CA GLY A 1034 -60.26 47.77 53.31
C GLY A 1034 -61.35 48.13 52.28
N SER A 1035 -61.38 47.50 51.10
CA SER A 1035 -62.41 47.67 50.06
C SER A 1035 -62.96 46.31 49.58
N ALA A 1036 -64.01 46.30 48.74
CA ALA A 1036 -64.57 45.08 48.15
C ALA A 1036 -63.62 44.35 47.17
N SER A 1037 -62.55 45.03 46.74
CA SER A 1037 -61.47 44.50 45.90
C SER A 1037 -60.11 44.68 46.61
N ALA A 1038 -60.08 44.50 47.93
CA ALA A 1038 -58.87 44.57 48.73
C ALA A 1038 -58.07 43.27 48.67
N ASP A 1039 -56.77 43.39 48.85
CA ASP A 1039 -55.86 42.25 49.01
C ASP A 1039 -56.15 41.51 50.32
N ILE A 1040 -55.90 40.21 50.32
CA ILE A 1040 -56.24 39.31 51.43
C ILE A 1040 -54.96 38.62 51.91
N LEU A 1041 -54.71 38.70 53.21
CA LEU A 1041 -53.72 37.84 53.87
C LEU A 1041 -54.43 36.63 54.42
N ASN A 1042 -53.92 35.44 54.12
CA ASN A 1042 -54.46 34.18 54.61
C ASN A 1042 -53.48 33.53 55.58
N PHE A 1043 -53.92 33.38 56.82
CA PHE A 1043 -53.14 32.86 57.93
C PHE A 1043 -53.48 31.40 58.29
N ASN A 1044 -54.13 30.65 57.38
CA ASN A 1044 -54.58 29.29 57.65
C ASN A 1044 -53.45 28.31 57.96
N ALA A 1045 -52.22 28.65 57.53
CA ALA A 1045 -51.01 27.93 57.92
C ALA A 1045 -50.69 28.02 59.42
N PHE A 1046 -51.15 29.06 60.11
CA PHE A 1046 -50.82 29.33 61.51
C PHE A 1046 -51.97 29.00 62.45
N ILE A 1047 -53.19 29.36 62.05
CA ILE A 1047 -54.42 29.21 62.83
C ILE A 1047 -55.59 28.85 61.91
N THR A 1048 -56.68 28.29 62.43
CA THR A 1048 -57.95 28.22 61.69
C THR A 1048 -58.86 29.33 62.21
N PRO A 1049 -58.85 30.55 61.64
CA PRO A 1049 -59.41 31.73 62.30
C PRO A 1049 -60.89 31.53 62.59
N ALA A 1050 -61.34 31.70 63.84
CA ALA A 1050 -62.75 31.59 64.21
C ALA A 1050 -63.43 32.97 64.33
N SER A 1051 -62.62 34.01 64.60
CA SER A 1051 -63.03 35.41 64.68
C SER A 1051 -61.81 36.32 64.59
N ALA A 1052 -62.00 37.59 64.26
CA ALA A 1052 -60.98 38.62 64.45
C ALA A 1052 -61.46 39.64 65.48
N SER A 1053 -60.55 40.08 66.33
CA SER A 1053 -60.83 41.03 67.40
C SER A 1053 -59.88 42.22 67.33
N VAL A 1054 -60.44 43.42 67.39
CA VAL A 1054 -59.64 44.65 67.50
C VAL A 1054 -59.43 44.92 68.99
N LEU A 1055 -58.19 44.84 69.47
CA LEU A 1055 -57.87 45.13 70.88
C LEU A 1055 -57.84 46.63 71.17
N GLY A 1056 -57.76 47.46 70.12
CA GLY A 1056 -57.77 48.93 70.19
C GLY A 1056 -56.38 49.54 70.38
N ASP A 1057 -56.36 50.85 70.66
CA ASP A 1057 -55.17 51.63 71.03
C ASP A 1057 -54.51 51.00 72.28
N ALA A 1058 -53.17 51.08 72.42
CA ALA A 1058 -52.29 50.32 73.35
C ALA A 1058 -52.62 50.41 74.87
N SER A 1059 -53.84 50.07 75.28
CA SER A 1059 -54.44 50.42 76.58
C SER A 1059 -55.36 49.33 77.16
N ASN A 1060 -55.22 48.07 76.73
CA ASN A 1060 -55.98 46.92 77.24
C ASN A 1060 -55.07 45.86 77.90
N PRO A 1061 -54.55 46.10 79.12
CA PRO A 1061 -53.73 45.13 79.84
C PRO A 1061 -54.55 43.90 80.25
N GLY A 1062 -53.99 42.71 80.04
CA GLY A 1062 -54.62 41.44 80.44
C GLY A 1062 -55.72 40.93 79.51
N ALA A 1063 -55.79 41.41 78.26
CA ALA A 1063 -56.68 40.84 77.26
C ALA A 1063 -56.36 39.35 77.04
N ALA A 1064 -57.38 38.51 77.16
CA ALA A 1064 -57.23 37.07 76.96
C ALA A 1064 -57.00 36.77 75.48
N ILE A 1065 -55.90 36.10 75.16
CA ILE A 1065 -55.63 35.61 73.81
C ILE A 1065 -56.36 34.27 73.67
N ALA A 1066 -57.40 34.27 72.85
CA ALA A 1066 -58.17 33.10 72.49
C ALA A 1066 -57.44 32.33 71.38
N ASN A 1067 -57.50 31.00 71.47
CA ASN A 1067 -57.00 30.14 70.42
C ASN A 1067 -57.71 30.46 69.09
N ASN A 1068 -56.99 30.36 67.97
CA ASN A 1068 -57.52 30.57 66.61
C ASN A 1068 -58.12 31.96 66.35
N THR A 1069 -57.51 33.02 66.91
CA THR A 1069 -58.00 34.41 66.75
C THR A 1069 -56.92 35.31 66.17
N VAL A 1070 -57.32 36.24 65.29
CA VAL A 1070 -56.46 37.32 64.78
C VAL A 1070 -56.74 38.59 65.58
N TYR A 1071 -55.68 39.17 66.15
CA TYR A 1071 -55.73 40.39 66.94
C TYR A 1071 -55.04 41.53 66.20
N ARG A 1072 -55.61 42.73 66.29
CA ARG A 1072 -54.97 43.94 65.78
C ARG A 1072 -54.73 44.96 66.90
N ILE A 1073 -53.52 45.52 66.90
CA ILE A 1073 -53.04 46.54 67.83
C ILE A 1073 -52.59 47.75 67.01
N ASP A 1074 -53.15 48.92 67.31
CA ASP A 1074 -52.79 50.16 66.62
C ASP A 1074 -51.82 50.96 67.50
N ALA A 1075 -50.55 51.05 67.11
CA ALA A 1075 -49.49 51.72 67.87
C ALA A 1075 -49.44 53.26 67.63
N ASN A 1076 -50.18 53.75 66.62
CA ASN A 1076 -50.36 55.18 66.27
C ASN A 1076 -49.07 56.00 66.08
N THR A 1077 -47.92 55.33 65.95
CA THR A 1077 -46.58 55.90 65.75
C THR A 1077 -45.84 55.09 64.68
N ALA A 1078 -44.69 55.56 64.19
CA ALA A 1078 -43.86 54.78 63.29
C ALA A 1078 -43.23 53.60 64.05
N ILE A 1079 -43.34 52.39 63.49
CA ILE A 1079 -42.87 51.16 64.14
C ILE A 1079 -41.68 50.52 63.44
N THR A 1080 -41.15 51.12 62.36
CA THR A 1080 -39.90 50.64 61.75
C THR A 1080 -38.79 50.47 62.79
N ASN A 1081 -38.10 49.32 62.76
CA ASN A 1081 -37.04 48.90 63.70
C ASN A 1081 -37.52 48.59 65.13
N LYS A 1082 -38.82 48.37 65.34
CA LYS A 1082 -39.33 47.82 66.59
C LYS A 1082 -39.39 46.29 66.51
N ASP A 1083 -39.01 45.62 67.59
CA ASP A 1083 -39.12 44.17 67.75
C ASP A 1083 -40.07 43.86 68.90
N PHE A 1084 -41.35 43.68 68.58
CA PHE A 1084 -42.37 43.34 69.57
C PHE A 1084 -42.37 41.85 69.93
N GLY A 1085 -41.50 41.02 69.36
CA GLY A 1085 -41.21 39.66 69.84
C GLY A 1085 -40.07 39.61 70.86
N GLY A 1086 -39.44 40.75 71.14
CA GLY A 1086 -38.27 40.83 72.01
C GLY A 1086 -38.24 42.13 72.80
N ALA A 1087 -37.27 42.98 72.48
CA ALA A 1087 -36.92 44.14 73.30
C ALA A 1087 -38.07 45.16 73.44
N ASN A 1088 -38.96 45.24 72.44
CA ASN A 1088 -40.09 46.17 72.44
C ASN A 1088 -41.42 45.49 72.80
N PHE A 1089 -41.45 44.19 73.17
CA PHE A 1089 -42.70 43.50 73.56
C PHE A 1089 -43.46 44.25 74.65
N GLY A 1090 -42.75 44.82 75.63
CA GLY A 1090 -43.33 45.63 76.71
C GLY A 1090 -44.09 46.89 76.23
N GLU A 1091 -43.75 47.41 75.05
CA GLU A 1091 -44.42 48.57 74.44
C GLU A 1091 -45.81 48.23 73.91
N LEU A 1092 -46.16 46.94 73.77
CA LEU A 1092 -47.53 46.52 73.47
C LEU A 1092 -48.50 46.77 74.65
N PHE A 1093 -47.99 47.07 75.86
CA PHE A 1093 -48.75 47.04 77.13
C PHE A 1093 -48.63 48.32 77.98
N VAL A 1094 -48.40 49.49 77.38
CA VAL A 1094 -48.08 50.73 78.11
C VAL A 1094 -49.15 51.04 79.18
N GLY A 1095 -48.82 50.85 80.47
CA GLY A 1095 -49.69 51.23 81.59
C GLY A 1095 -49.74 50.32 82.83
N SER A 1096 -49.34 49.03 82.78
CA SER A 1096 -49.46 48.17 84.00
C SER A 1096 -48.52 46.97 84.14
N GLY A 1097 -47.55 46.74 83.25
CA GLY A 1097 -46.51 45.72 83.45
C GLY A 1097 -47.00 44.26 83.50
N SER A 1098 -48.12 43.92 82.84
CA SER A 1098 -48.64 42.55 82.76
C SER A 1098 -48.90 42.18 81.30
N GLY A 1099 -48.27 41.10 80.81
CA GLY A 1099 -48.41 40.62 79.42
C GLY A 1099 -49.82 40.06 79.11
N PHE A 1100 -50.04 39.63 77.87
CA PHE A 1100 -51.30 38.97 77.47
C PHE A 1100 -51.59 37.77 78.38
N LEU A 1101 -52.86 37.56 78.77
CA LEU A 1101 -53.27 36.43 79.60
C LEU A 1101 -53.80 35.30 78.71
N SER A 1102 -53.56 34.04 79.08
CA SER A 1102 -54.30 32.92 78.49
C SER A 1102 -55.59 32.70 79.30
N THR A 1103 -56.73 32.53 78.62
CA THR A 1103 -58.02 32.30 79.31
C THR A 1103 -57.93 31.07 80.21
N ALA A 1104 -58.33 31.18 81.48
CA ALA A 1104 -58.38 30.03 82.39
C ALA A 1104 -59.34 28.96 81.84
N GLY A 1105 -58.80 27.81 81.43
CA GLY A 1105 -59.50 26.74 80.71
C GLY A 1105 -59.10 26.58 79.23
N ALA A 1106 -58.19 27.42 78.73
CA ALA A 1106 -57.59 27.26 77.41
C ALA A 1106 -56.77 25.96 77.34
N ALA A 1107 -57.00 25.17 76.30
CA ALA A 1107 -56.18 24.01 75.99
C ALA A 1107 -54.71 24.45 75.92
N ALA A 1108 -53.80 23.72 76.57
CA ALA A 1108 -52.37 23.85 76.32
C ALA A 1108 -52.15 23.95 74.79
N ASN A 1109 -51.28 24.87 74.35
CA ASN A 1109 -50.99 25.16 72.94
C ASN A 1109 -51.98 26.11 72.20
N ALA A 1110 -52.51 27.16 72.86
CA ALA A 1110 -53.29 28.19 72.16
C ALA A 1110 -52.42 28.98 71.15
N LYS A 1111 -52.94 29.17 69.93
CA LYS A 1111 -52.27 29.84 68.79
C LYS A 1111 -53.06 31.08 68.35
N ALA A 1112 -52.38 32.19 68.06
CA ALA A 1112 -53.01 33.43 67.60
C ALA A 1112 -52.09 34.22 66.65
N VAL A 1113 -52.66 35.18 65.92
CA VAL A 1113 -51.90 36.13 65.07
C VAL A 1113 -52.10 37.54 65.59
N LEU A 1114 -51.03 38.32 65.73
CA LEU A 1114 -51.03 39.71 66.17
C LEU A 1114 -50.56 40.60 65.02
N LEU A 1115 -51.42 41.53 64.61
CA LEU A 1115 -51.13 42.56 63.61
C LEU A 1115 -50.85 43.88 64.35
N VAL A 1116 -49.58 44.28 64.44
CA VAL A 1116 -49.17 45.55 65.05
C VAL A 1116 -49.03 46.60 63.97
N ARG A 1117 -49.94 47.57 63.95
CA ARG A 1117 -50.01 48.59 62.92
C ARG A 1117 -49.42 49.91 63.40
N GLY A 1118 -48.40 50.39 62.71
CA GLY A 1118 -47.82 51.72 62.87
C GLY A 1118 -48.26 52.69 61.78
N THR A 1119 -47.74 53.91 61.81
CA THR A 1119 -48.03 54.94 60.80
C THR A 1119 -47.35 54.69 59.44
N ASP A 1120 -46.36 53.82 59.41
CA ASP A 1120 -45.43 53.54 58.31
C ASP A 1120 -45.54 52.12 57.75
N ARG A 1121 -45.79 51.10 58.59
CA ARG A 1121 -45.95 49.69 58.20
C ARG A 1121 -46.86 48.92 59.17
N THR A 1122 -47.23 47.70 58.79
CA THR A 1122 -47.83 46.72 59.71
C THR A 1122 -46.88 45.55 59.90
N GLU A 1123 -46.61 45.17 61.14
CA GLU A 1123 -45.85 43.98 61.50
C GLU A 1123 -46.81 42.85 61.90
N VAL A 1124 -46.56 41.64 61.40
CA VAL A 1124 -47.37 40.44 61.61
C VAL A 1124 -46.60 39.49 62.50
N TYR A 1125 -47.13 39.25 63.68
CA TYR A 1125 -46.58 38.35 64.68
C TYR A 1125 -47.45 37.10 64.82
N TYR A 1126 -46.82 35.94 65.01
CA TYR A 1126 -47.48 34.69 65.34
C TYR A 1126 -47.18 34.33 66.80
N VAL A 1127 -48.21 33.92 67.54
CA VAL A 1127 -48.13 33.64 68.97
C VAL A 1127 -48.41 32.18 69.24
N THR A 1128 -47.50 31.53 69.96
CA THR A 1128 -47.63 30.13 70.41
C THR A 1128 -47.51 30.06 71.92
N ASN A 1129 -48.63 29.84 72.60
CA ASN A 1129 -48.63 29.65 74.04
C ASN A 1129 -48.07 28.27 74.40
N ASN A 1130 -46.99 28.24 75.19
CA ASN A 1130 -46.29 27.06 75.69
C ASN A 1130 -47.06 26.29 76.80
N GLY A 1131 -48.23 26.79 77.21
CA GLY A 1131 -49.06 26.24 78.29
C GLY A 1131 -49.17 27.16 79.51
N ASP A 1132 -48.47 28.29 79.52
CA ASP A 1132 -48.48 29.25 80.62
C ASP A 1132 -49.71 30.17 80.62
N THR A 1133 -49.96 30.76 81.80
CA THR A 1133 -51.07 31.71 82.02
C THR A 1133 -50.80 33.11 81.45
N THR A 1134 -49.57 33.39 81.04
CA THR A 1134 -49.10 34.68 80.51
C THR A 1134 -48.26 34.45 79.28
N ILE A 1135 -48.55 35.18 78.20
CA ILE A 1135 -47.70 35.17 77.00
C ILE A 1135 -46.47 36.03 77.25
N THR A 1136 -45.28 35.49 77.03
CA THR A 1136 -43.99 36.19 77.09
C THR A 1136 -43.43 36.49 75.70
N ALA A 1137 -42.39 37.32 75.65
CA ALA A 1137 -41.82 37.78 74.38
C ALA A 1137 -41.33 36.61 73.50
N ASP A 1138 -40.72 35.60 74.10
CA ASP A 1138 -40.23 34.38 73.43
C ASP A 1138 -41.33 33.50 72.80
N GLU A 1139 -42.59 33.77 73.12
CA GLU A 1139 -43.76 33.10 72.52
C GLU A 1139 -44.36 33.89 71.35
N VAL A 1140 -43.76 35.04 71.00
CA VAL A 1140 -44.22 35.96 69.94
C VAL A 1140 -43.13 36.08 68.87
N THR A 1141 -43.40 35.52 67.70
CA THR A 1141 -42.44 35.50 66.59
C THR A 1141 -42.90 36.45 65.48
N LEU A 1142 -42.03 37.35 65.03
CA LEU A 1142 -42.29 38.17 63.84
C LEU A 1142 -42.25 37.26 62.60
N VAL A 1143 -43.33 37.21 61.83
CA VAL A 1143 -43.47 36.34 60.65
C VAL A 1143 -43.69 37.10 59.35
N GLY A 1144 -43.99 38.40 59.42
CA GLY A 1144 -44.07 39.22 58.22
C GLY A 1144 -44.20 40.72 58.47
N ILE A 1145 -43.94 41.49 57.41
CA ILE A 1145 -44.05 42.95 57.35
C ILE A 1145 -44.88 43.30 56.11
N VAL A 1146 -45.86 44.17 56.28
CA VAL A 1146 -46.61 44.80 55.19
C VAL A 1146 -46.24 46.26 55.13
N ASN A 1147 -45.55 46.68 54.06
CA ASN A 1147 -45.02 48.03 53.87
C ASN A 1147 -46.07 49.03 53.36
N THR A 1148 -47.28 48.97 53.92
CA THR A 1148 -48.31 50.00 53.77
C THR A 1148 -49.08 50.17 55.08
N ASN A 1149 -49.54 51.38 55.38
CA ASN A 1149 -50.40 51.67 56.55
C ASN A 1149 -51.90 51.41 56.24
N THR A 1150 -52.21 50.29 55.60
CA THR A 1150 -53.57 49.99 55.14
C THR A 1150 -54.42 49.33 56.23
N LEU A 1151 -55.73 49.53 56.16
CA LEU A 1151 -56.69 48.98 57.13
C LEU A 1151 -56.93 47.49 56.84
N LEU A 1152 -56.35 46.61 57.64
CA LEU A 1152 -56.66 45.18 57.64
C LEU A 1152 -58.00 44.99 58.37
N VAL A 1153 -59.00 44.42 57.68
CA VAL A 1153 -60.35 44.14 58.18
C VAL A 1153 -60.64 42.66 57.97
N HIS A 1154 -61.26 42.03 58.97
CA HIS A 1154 -61.71 40.63 58.87
C HIS A 1154 -62.87 40.50 57.90
N GLN A 1155 -62.74 39.56 56.95
CA GLN A 1155 -63.78 39.28 55.97
C GLN A 1155 -63.93 37.77 55.80
N ASN A 1156 -65.18 37.28 55.76
CA ASN A 1156 -65.47 35.90 55.39
C ASN A 1156 -65.56 35.81 53.87
N ILE A 1157 -64.63 35.11 53.24
CA ILE A 1157 -64.57 34.96 51.79
C ILE A 1157 -64.62 33.45 51.46
N ASP A 1158 -65.62 33.04 50.67
CA ASP A 1158 -65.79 31.67 50.16
C ASP A 1158 -65.84 30.54 51.21
N GLY A 1159 -66.36 30.79 52.42
CA GLY A 1159 -66.50 29.76 53.46
C GLY A 1159 -65.18 29.34 54.14
N VAL A 1160 -64.09 30.04 53.82
CA VAL A 1160 -62.79 29.96 54.49
C VAL A 1160 -62.61 31.27 55.26
N THR A 1161 -62.38 31.18 56.57
CA THR A 1161 -62.07 32.34 57.39
C THR A 1161 -60.65 32.82 57.07
N SER A 1162 -60.49 34.08 56.64
CA SER A 1162 -59.21 34.71 56.29
C SER A 1162 -59.02 36.05 56.99
#